data_AF-A0A9X6ABA7-F1
#
_entry.id   AF-A0A9X6ABA7-F1
#
_cell.length_a   1.000
_cell.length_b   1.000
_cell.length_c   1.000
_cell.angle_alpha   90.00
_cell.angle_beta   90.00
_cell.angle_gamma   90.00
#
_symmetry.space_group_name_H-M   'P 1'
#
loop_
_entity.id
_entity.type
_entity.pdbx_description
1 polymer ?
#
loop_
_entity_poly.entity_id
_entity_poly.type
_entity_poly.pdbx_seq_one_letter_code
_entity_poly.pdbx_strand_id
1 'polypeptide(L)'
;MPRRTPRTALDRQRTPRRFPKFLGAASICALIAALLSPLTQAAAADSTTALAANDYCGGQCSDILPPGQNGNATLAQILLNQAFGIQPDHAEDQLGPYNNLASGAATLTDAKINDFFNDASFGVASDQVASSTAPGGRTDVTIVRDKKTGVPHITGTTRYGTEYGAGYAAAQDRLWLMDVFRHVGRGQLTSFAGGASSNQGLEQEFWRNAPYTEADLQTQIDNAIANNGARGQQALADANAYIDGINAYIDASDSGRYFPGEYVLTGHKDSITNAGTIDHFKITDLVALASVIGSLFGSGGGGEVNNAISLLAAQSKYGVTEGTKVWESFRERNDPEAVLTVHNGESFPYASKPDTAQGEALPDAGSVTQEPLVYDRTGSAATATATGASATAAATTLTSAKRGMSNALVVSGKYTASGHPIAVFGPQTGYFAPQLLMLQEIQGPGLSARGASFAGLSMYVELGRGQDYSWSATTSGQDIIDTYAVELCQDDYHYLYHGACTAMDKVERTNSWKPTTADGTAAGSYRMQVYRTKYGPVEYRATVGGKKVAYTTLRSSYMHEADSIIGFQMLNDPDYVKSPGTFQSAVQHINYTFNWFYADSSHTAYYNSGDNPVRAAGVDAEFPVWAQAAYEWRNWDPTTNTASYTPPSAHPNSIDQDYYISWNNKQAKDYTTAPWGDGSVHRGNLLEDRVKKLVAAGGVTRSSLTKAMADAALADLRAEDVLPKLLKVINSSTVTDTTAAA
;
A
#
# COMPACT_ATOMS: atom_id res chain seq x y z
N MET A 1 25.30 -30.74 -43.06
CA MET A 1 26.09 -29.49 -43.08
C MET A 1 25.36 -28.47 -43.94
N PRO A 2 25.46 -27.15 -43.73
CA PRO A 2 26.07 -26.38 -42.63
C PRO A 2 25.02 -25.37 -42.04
N ARG A 3 25.23 -24.46 -41.09
CA ARG A 3 26.40 -23.79 -40.51
C ARG A 3 25.93 -23.11 -39.20
N ARG A 4 26.74 -23.18 -38.15
CA ARG A 4 26.68 -22.28 -36.98
C ARG A 4 26.96 -20.84 -37.42
N THR A 5 26.25 -19.89 -36.85
CA THR A 5 26.70 -18.49 -36.68
C THR A 5 26.21 -18.00 -35.29
N PRO A 6 27.01 -17.23 -34.54
CA PRO A 6 26.81 -17.00 -33.11
C PRO A 6 25.86 -15.84 -32.81
N ARG A 7 25.12 -15.94 -31.70
CA ARG A 7 24.34 -14.84 -31.12
C ARG A 7 25.28 -13.88 -30.37
N THR A 8 25.65 -12.79 -31.02
CA THR A 8 26.12 -11.57 -30.36
C THR A 8 25.50 -10.37 -31.08
N ALA A 9 24.38 -9.87 -30.55
CA ALA A 9 23.92 -8.50 -30.71
C ALA A 9 22.85 -8.26 -29.64
N LEU A 10 23.13 -7.32 -28.74
CA LEU A 10 22.20 -6.78 -27.76
C LEU A 10 20.91 -6.32 -28.47
N ASP A 11 19.78 -6.90 -28.11
CA ASP A 11 18.48 -6.38 -28.51
C ASP A 11 18.26 -5.07 -27.74
N ARG A 12 18.29 -3.96 -28.50
CA ARG A 12 17.61 -2.72 -28.11
C ARG A 12 16.18 -3.09 -27.74
N GLN A 13 15.80 -2.83 -26.50
CA GLN A 13 14.40 -2.87 -26.08
C GLN A 13 13.55 -2.12 -27.10
N ARG A 14 12.57 -2.84 -27.66
CA ARG A 14 11.61 -2.32 -28.62
C ARG A 14 10.78 -1.25 -27.93
N THR A 15 11.07 0.01 -28.22
CA THR A 15 10.07 1.08 -28.14
C THR A 15 8.86 0.67 -28.99
N PRO A 16 7.63 0.82 -28.49
CA PRO A 16 6.45 0.55 -29.31
C PRO A 16 6.45 1.51 -30.50
N ARG A 17 6.25 0.94 -31.69
CA ARG A 17 6.16 1.68 -32.94
C ARG A 17 5.09 2.77 -32.84
N ARG A 18 5.52 3.99 -33.15
CA ARG A 18 4.75 5.18 -33.57
C ARG A 18 3.30 4.86 -33.96
N PHE A 19 2.35 5.44 -33.24
CA PHE A 19 1.02 5.72 -33.78
C PHE A 19 1.13 6.83 -34.83
N PRO A 20 0.74 6.62 -36.10
CA PRO A 20 0.56 7.71 -37.04
C PRO A 20 -0.88 8.17 -36.95
N LYS A 21 -1.12 9.32 -36.31
CA LYS A 21 -2.22 10.29 -36.55
C LYS A 21 -2.29 11.31 -35.41
N PHE A 22 -1.26 12.16 -35.33
CA PHE A 22 -1.34 13.45 -34.64
C PHE A 22 -0.53 14.46 -35.47
N LEU A 23 -1.05 14.78 -36.66
CA LEU A 23 -0.62 15.92 -37.45
C LEU A 23 -1.86 16.52 -38.11
N GLY A 24 -2.28 17.65 -37.55
CA GLY A 24 -3.41 18.48 -37.98
C GLY A 24 -3.91 19.25 -36.75
N ALA A 25 -3.60 20.51 -36.51
CA ALA A 25 -2.99 21.53 -37.34
C ALA A 25 -1.92 22.28 -36.53
N ALA A 26 -0.71 22.37 -37.08
CA ALA A 26 0.25 23.37 -36.68
C ALA A 26 -0.18 24.69 -37.31
N SER A 27 -0.57 25.66 -36.49
CA SER A 27 -0.54 27.07 -36.86
C SER A 27 0.45 27.78 -35.97
N ILE A 28 1.49 28.25 -36.64
CA ILE A 28 2.68 28.92 -36.17
C ILE A 28 2.32 30.24 -35.50
N CYS A 29 2.79 30.43 -34.26
CA CYS A 29 3.30 31.72 -33.79
C CYS A 29 4.65 31.46 -33.13
N ALA A 30 5.68 31.40 -33.97
CA ALA A 30 7.06 31.51 -33.53
C ALA A 30 7.35 32.99 -33.22
N LEU A 31 7.57 33.30 -31.94
CA LEU A 31 8.36 34.45 -31.52
C LEU A 31 9.37 33.95 -30.49
N ILE A 32 10.55 33.60 -31.00
CA ILE A 32 11.77 33.47 -30.20
C ILE A 32 12.27 34.89 -29.96
N ALA A 33 12.30 35.33 -28.71
CA ALA A 33 13.32 36.28 -28.22
C ALA A 33 13.27 36.36 -26.68
N ALA A 34 14.31 35.80 -26.07
CA ALA A 34 14.99 36.31 -24.88
C ALA A 34 14.11 36.93 -23.77
N LEU A 35 13.66 36.09 -22.85
CA LEU A 35 13.62 36.48 -21.44
C LEU A 35 14.55 35.53 -20.71
N LEU A 36 15.80 35.97 -20.56
CA LEU A 36 16.61 35.61 -19.41
C LEU A 36 15.76 35.98 -18.18
N SER A 37 15.05 35.01 -17.62
CA SER A 37 14.62 35.14 -16.22
C SER A 37 15.89 35.45 -15.44
N PRO A 38 15.93 36.53 -14.64
CA PRO A 38 17.05 36.69 -13.74
C PRO A 38 17.04 35.44 -12.87
N LEU A 39 18.09 34.64 -12.99
CA LEU A 39 18.56 33.80 -11.90
C LEU A 39 18.63 34.76 -10.71
N THR A 40 17.61 34.77 -9.87
CA THR A 40 17.74 35.30 -8.53
C THR A 40 18.74 34.37 -7.87
N GLN A 41 20.02 34.73 -7.99
CA GLN A 41 21.03 34.39 -7.00
C GLN A 41 20.50 34.94 -5.69
N ALA A 42 19.68 34.14 -5.01
CA ALA A 42 19.61 34.22 -3.57
C ALA A 42 21.05 34.07 -3.11
N ALA A 43 21.53 35.07 -2.36
CA ALA A 43 22.84 35.02 -1.75
C ALA A 43 22.99 33.66 -1.07
N ALA A 44 24.03 32.92 -1.43
CA ALA A 44 24.42 31.73 -0.70
C ALA A 44 24.64 32.16 0.75
N ALA A 45 23.66 31.90 1.60
CA ALA A 45 23.95 31.76 3.01
C ALA A 45 24.93 30.59 3.09
N ASP A 46 26.07 30.79 3.74
CA ASP A 46 27.00 29.73 4.09
C ASP A 46 26.27 28.73 4.99
N SER A 47 25.50 27.81 4.41
CA SER A 47 24.99 26.63 5.08
C SER A 47 26.07 25.56 4.95
N THR A 48 26.98 25.54 5.92
CA THR A 48 27.77 24.34 6.19
C THR A 48 26.81 23.25 6.65
N THR A 49 26.19 22.50 5.73
CA THR A 49 25.48 21.26 6.07
C THR A 49 26.52 20.17 6.33
N ALA A 50 27.04 20.20 7.56
CA ALA A 50 27.68 19.04 8.15
C ALA A 50 26.63 17.92 8.30
N LEU A 51 27.06 16.66 8.14
CA LEU A 51 26.26 15.48 8.47
C LEU A 51 25.58 15.68 9.83
N ALA A 52 24.33 15.24 9.96
CA ALA A 52 23.57 15.46 11.18
C ALA A 52 24.31 14.82 12.38
N ALA A 53 24.52 15.58 13.46
CA ALA A 53 25.35 15.15 14.60
C ALA A 53 24.80 13.89 15.32
N ASN A 54 23.57 13.52 15.02
CA ASN A 54 22.79 12.39 15.53
C ASN A 54 22.63 11.26 14.49
N ASP A 55 23.46 11.24 13.44
CA ASP A 55 23.45 10.17 12.45
C ASP A 55 24.37 9.00 12.86
N TYR A 56 23.76 7.87 13.24
CA TYR A 56 24.48 6.65 13.60
C TYR A 56 24.64 5.67 12.43
N CYS A 57 24.34 6.10 11.21
CA CYS A 57 24.38 5.23 10.04
C CYS A 57 25.77 4.68 9.73
N GLY A 58 26.83 5.48 9.94
CA GLY A 58 28.22 5.05 9.78
C GLY A 58 28.55 4.44 8.40
N GLY A 59 27.86 4.86 7.35
CA GLY A 59 27.98 4.29 5.99
C GLY A 59 27.43 2.86 5.84
N GLN A 60 26.58 2.42 6.79
CA GLN A 60 26.02 1.07 6.82
C GLN A 60 24.53 1.01 6.39
N CYS A 61 23.88 2.14 6.17
CA CYS A 61 22.50 2.21 5.69
C CYS A 61 22.47 2.64 4.23
N SER A 62 21.67 1.92 3.45
CA SER A 62 21.55 2.16 2.02
C SER A 62 20.10 1.96 1.59
N ASP A 63 19.65 2.73 0.61
CA ASP A 63 18.29 2.66 0.05
C ASP A 63 18.30 2.63 -1.48
N ILE A 64 17.16 2.29 -2.10
CA ILE A 64 16.90 2.56 -3.52
C ILE A 64 15.61 3.37 -3.58
N LEU A 65 15.60 4.39 -4.44
CA LEU A 65 14.45 5.26 -4.66
C LEU A 65 13.23 4.48 -5.19
N PRO A 66 12.01 4.79 -4.73
CA PRO A 66 10.80 4.47 -5.46
C PRO A 66 10.87 5.03 -6.90
N PRO A 67 10.26 4.37 -7.89
CA PRO A 67 10.23 4.88 -9.25
C PRO A 67 9.71 6.32 -9.38
N GLY A 68 10.52 7.19 -9.99
CA GLY A 68 10.18 8.60 -10.20
C GLY A 68 10.22 9.43 -8.91
N GLN A 69 11.38 9.48 -8.24
CA GLN A 69 11.56 10.26 -7.00
C GLN A 69 11.07 11.70 -7.15
N ASN A 70 11.36 12.34 -8.27
CA ASN A 70 10.61 13.52 -8.72
C ASN A 70 9.52 13.07 -9.70
N GLY A 71 8.27 13.14 -9.24
CA GLY A 71 7.10 12.71 -9.99
C GLY A 71 6.34 13.84 -10.66
N ASN A 72 6.84 15.07 -10.58
CA ASN A 72 6.19 16.24 -11.15
C ASN A 72 6.75 16.56 -12.55
N ALA A 73 5.85 16.86 -13.49
CA ALA A 73 6.20 17.31 -14.82
C ALA A 73 5.28 18.47 -15.22
N THR A 74 5.85 19.65 -15.50
CA THR A 74 5.11 20.76 -16.10
C THR A 74 4.62 20.39 -17.50
N LEU A 75 3.62 21.12 -18.03
CA LEU A 75 3.14 20.90 -19.39
C LEU A 75 4.28 20.97 -20.42
N ALA A 76 5.20 21.91 -20.26
CA ALA A 76 6.35 22.05 -21.15
C ALA A 76 7.24 20.80 -21.13
N GLN A 77 7.51 20.25 -19.95
CA GLN A 77 8.29 19.02 -19.81
C GLN A 77 7.57 17.81 -20.41
N ILE A 78 6.25 17.67 -20.22
CA ILE A 78 5.45 16.61 -20.86
C ILE A 78 5.56 16.70 -22.39
N LEU A 79 5.42 17.90 -22.96
CA LEU A 79 5.52 18.10 -24.41
C LEU A 79 6.94 17.84 -24.94
N LEU A 80 7.98 18.25 -24.20
CA LEU A 80 9.37 17.95 -24.54
C LEU A 80 9.64 16.44 -24.51
N ASN A 81 9.07 15.72 -23.54
CA ASN A 81 9.15 14.26 -23.50
C ASN A 81 8.48 13.62 -24.72
N GLN A 82 7.25 14.04 -25.05
CA GLN A 82 6.53 13.49 -26.21
C GLN A 82 7.24 13.77 -27.54
N ALA A 83 7.83 14.95 -27.68
CA ALA A 83 8.50 15.36 -28.92
C ALA A 83 9.92 14.79 -29.06
N PHE A 84 10.67 14.72 -27.97
CA PHE A 84 12.13 14.47 -28.00
C PHE A 84 12.60 13.35 -27.06
N GLY A 85 11.72 12.81 -26.20
CA GLY A 85 12.07 11.80 -25.21
C GLY A 85 12.82 12.35 -23.99
N ILE A 86 12.83 13.67 -23.79
CA ILE A 86 13.49 14.31 -22.63
C ILE A 86 12.60 14.11 -21.40
N GLN A 87 13.09 13.41 -20.38
CA GLN A 87 12.39 13.24 -19.11
C GLN A 87 12.68 14.41 -18.16
N PRO A 88 11.79 14.69 -17.18
CA PRO A 88 12.13 15.55 -16.05
C PRO A 88 13.34 14.99 -15.27
N ASP A 89 14.09 15.89 -14.63
CA ASP A 89 15.20 15.50 -13.74
C ASP A 89 14.67 14.58 -12.63
N HIS A 90 15.47 13.55 -12.29
CA HIS A 90 15.19 12.56 -11.26
C HIS A 90 13.96 11.65 -11.50
N ALA A 91 13.45 11.59 -12.74
CA ALA A 91 12.34 10.71 -13.09
C ALA A 91 12.74 9.21 -13.21
N GLU A 92 14.02 8.93 -13.46
CA GLU A 92 14.50 7.58 -13.81
C GLU A 92 15.76 7.10 -13.06
N ASP A 93 16.21 7.83 -12.05
CA ASP A 93 17.48 7.56 -11.34
C ASP A 93 17.54 6.17 -10.69
N GLN A 94 16.38 5.59 -10.37
CA GLN A 94 16.26 4.24 -9.80
C GLN A 94 16.49 3.10 -10.81
N LEU A 95 16.32 3.34 -12.12
CA LEU A 95 16.28 2.25 -13.11
C LEU A 95 17.61 1.51 -13.20
N GLY A 96 18.72 2.25 -13.19
CA GLY A 96 20.08 1.71 -13.15
C GLY A 96 20.32 0.83 -11.92
N PRO A 97 20.16 1.36 -10.69
CA PRO A 97 20.22 0.60 -9.44
C PRO A 97 19.41 -0.72 -9.45
N TYR A 98 18.13 -0.68 -9.83
CA TYR A 98 17.29 -1.89 -9.90
C TYR A 98 17.82 -2.91 -10.92
N ASN A 99 18.20 -2.46 -12.12
CA ASN A 99 18.76 -3.34 -13.14
C ASN A 99 20.12 -3.94 -12.73
N ASN A 100 20.96 -3.15 -12.06
CA ASN A 100 22.23 -3.60 -11.54
C ASN A 100 22.03 -4.67 -10.46
N LEU A 101 21.06 -4.50 -9.56
CA LEU A 101 20.78 -5.51 -8.53
C LEU A 101 20.34 -6.84 -9.16
N ALA A 102 19.44 -6.80 -10.16
CA ALA A 102 18.96 -8.00 -10.84
C ALA A 102 20.06 -8.73 -11.64
N SER A 103 20.96 -8.01 -12.31
CA SER A 103 21.99 -8.61 -13.19
C SER A 103 23.34 -8.83 -12.52
N GLY A 104 23.63 -8.11 -11.43
CA GLY A 104 24.94 -7.97 -10.82
C GLY A 104 25.04 -8.44 -9.38
N ALA A 105 23.94 -8.93 -8.76
CA ALA A 105 23.93 -9.39 -7.36
C ALA A 105 25.06 -10.38 -7.03
N ALA A 106 25.46 -11.26 -7.96
CA ALA A 106 26.57 -12.18 -7.76
C ALA A 106 27.89 -11.48 -7.37
N THR A 107 28.11 -10.26 -7.87
CA THR A 107 29.32 -9.45 -7.64
C THR A 107 29.23 -8.52 -6.43
N LEU A 108 28.07 -8.47 -5.75
CA LEU A 108 27.85 -7.62 -4.58
C LEU A 108 28.84 -7.96 -3.45
N THR A 109 29.40 -6.94 -2.82
CA THR A 109 30.24 -7.06 -1.62
C THR A 109 29.92 -5.87 -0.72
N ASP A 110 30.25 -5.94 0.57
CA ASP A 110 29.99 -4.82 1.50
C ASP A 110 30.68 -3.52 1.04
N ALA A 111 31.88 -3.63 0.46
CA ALA A 111 32.61 -2.50 -0.11
C ALA A 111 31.97 -1.90 -1.38
N LYS A 112 31.09 -2.65 -2.04
CA LYS A 112 30.43 -2.26 -3.31
C LYS A 112 28.93 -2.07 -3.16
N ILE A 113 28.37 -2.17 -1.96
CA ILE A 113 26.91 -2.11 -1.79
C ILE A 113 26.33 -0.79 -2.31
N ASN A 114 27.04 0.32 -2.13
CA ASN A 114 26.63 1.64 -2.63
C ASN A 114 26.87 1.85 -4.15
N ASP A 115 27.39 0.84 -4.86
CA ASP A 115 27.31 0.80 -6.34
C ASP A 115 25.92 0.37 -6.82
N PHE A 116 25.13 -0.26 -5.93
CA PHE A 116 23.78 -0.77 -6.19
C PHE A 116 22.70 0.02 -5.45
N PHE A 117 23.04 0.66 -4.34
CA PHE A 117 22.14 1.43 -3.48
C PHE A 117 22.67 2.85 -3.30
N ASN A 118 21.80 3.78 -2.89
CA ASN A 118 22.19 5.11 -2.45
C ASN A 118 22.56 5.10 -0.96
N ASP A 119 23.42 6.03 -0.57
CA ASP A 119 23.72 6.25 0.84
C ASP A 119 22.51 6.88 1.54
N ALA A 120 22.10 6.31 2.67
CA ALA A 120 20.92 6.74 3.43
C ALA A 120 21.30 7.46 4.74
N SER A 121 22.49 8.07 4.77
CA SER A 121 22.91 8.97 5.85
C SER A 121 22.02 10.22 5.89
N PHE A 122 21.96 10.87 7.04
CA PHE A 122 21.24 12.12 7.21
C PHE A 122 22.02 13.31 6.65
N GLY A 123 21.27 14.25 6.07
CA GLY A 123 21.78 15.45 5.43
C GLY A 123 22.39 15.23 4.06
N VAL A 124 22.87 16.32 3.47
CA VAL A 124 23.49 16.35 2.14
C VAL A 124 24.87 16.97 2.24
N ALA A 125 25.88 16.26 1.73
CA ALA A 125 27.24 16.79 1.62
C ALA A 125 27.23 18.08 0.77
N SER A 126 28.00 19.09 1.16
CA SER A 126 27.96 20.43 0.54
C SER A 126 28.24 20.43 -0.96
N ASP A 127 29.08 19.52 -1.45
CA ASP A 127 29.37 19.34 -2.88
C ASP A 127 28.26 18.60 -3.64
N GLN A 128 27.34 17.95 -2.93
CA GLN A 128 26.18 17.23 -3.47
C GLN A 128 24.87 18.01 -3.37
N VAL A 129 24.87 19.21 -2.79
CA VAL A 129 23.69 20.08 -2.75
C VAL A 129 23.34 20.59 -4.15
N ALA A 130 22.14 20.24 -4.63
CA ALA A 130 21.58 20.76 -5.88
C ALA A 130 20.83 22.08 -5.63
N SER A 131 20.06 22.15 -4.55
CA SER A 131 19.32 23.34 -4.16
C SER A 131 19.11 23.39 -2.65
N SER A 132 18.92 24.59 -2.13
CA SER A 132 18.57 24.87 -0.73
C SER A 132 17.54 25.99 -0.73
N THR A 133 16.33 25.72 -0.25
CA THR A 133 15.21 26.66 -0.32
C THR A 133 14.52 26.83 1.02
N ALA A 134 14.03 28.05 1.26
CA ALA A 134 13.13 28.39 2.36
C ALA A 134 11.69 28.32 1.81
N PRO A 135 10.94 27.20 2.01
CA PRO A 135 9.61 27.05 1.43
C PRO A 135 8.68 28.15 1.95
N GLY A 136 7.94 28.79 1.06
CA GLY A 136 7.06 29.92 1.40
C GLY A 136 7.78 31.14 2.00
N GLY A 137 9.11 31.24 1.87
CA GLY A 137 9.91 32.32 2.48
C GLY A 137 10.08 32.19 4.00
N ARG A 138 9.79 31.02 4.58
CA ARG A 138 9.91 30.76 6.02
C ARG A 138 11.38 30.72 6.47
N THR A 139 11.63 31.18 7.70
CA THR A 139 12.98 31.18 8.30
C THR A 139 13.21 30.01 9.27
N ASP A 140 12.16 29.26 9.60
CA ASP A 140 12.20 28.16 10.56
C ASP A 140 12.22 26.78 9.90
N VAL A 141 12.37 26.71 8.57
CA VAL A 141 12.56 25.47 7.81
C VAL A 141 13.38 25.71 6.55
N THR A 142 14.20 24.72 6.18
CA THR A 142 14.94 24.66 4.93
C THR A 142 14.75 23.29 4.28
N ILE A 143 14.55 23.27 2.96
CA ILE A 143 14.55 22.05 2.15
C ILE A 143 15.82 22.05 1.31
N VAL A 144 16.66 21.04 1.51
CA VAL A 144 17.85 20.78 0.68
C VAL A 144 17.57 19.59 -0.22
N ARG A 145 17.88 19.69 -1.52
CA ARG A 145 17.81 18.54 -2.44
C ARG A 145 19.20 18.15 -2.92
N ASP A 146 19.46 16.86 -3.01
CA ASP A 146 20.73 16.33 -3.50
C ASP A 146 20.76 16.23 -5.04
N LYS A 147 21.96 16.30 -5.62
CA LYS A 147 22.18 16.22 -7.08
C LYS A 147 21.94 14.86 -7.69
N LYS A 148 22.00 13.79 -6.91
CA LYS A 148 22.02 12.42 -7.44
C LYS A 148 20.62 11.87 -7.65
N THR A 149 19.71 12.21 -6.74
CA THR A 149 18.41 11.56 -6.57
C THR A 149 17.27 12.55 -6.37
N GLY A 150 17.58 13.81 -6.04
CA GLY A 150 16.59 14.84 -5.81
C GLY A 150 15.75 14.61 -4.55
N VAL A 151 16.19 13.79 -3.59
CA VAL A 151 15.48 13.53 -2.34
C VAL A 151 15.39 14.84 -1.53
N PRO A 152 14.22 15.19 -0.97
CA PRO A 152 14.10 16.34 -0.08
C PRO A 152 14.63 15.99 1.32
N HIS A 153 15.59 16.78 1.78
CA HIS A 153 16.07 16.80 3.16
C HIS A 153 15.52 18.04 3.86
N ILE A 154 14.51 17.84 4.70
CA ILE A 154 13.76 18.90 5.39
C ILE A 154 14.34 19.07 6.79
N THR A 155 14.81 20.27 7.11
CA THR A 155 15.31 20.63 8.44
C THR A 155 14.57 21.85 8.96
N GLY A 156 13.87 21.69 10.09
CA GLY A 156 13.16 22.78 10.76
C GLY A 156 13.66 23.06 12.17
N THR A 157 13.57 24.32 12.59
CA THR A 157 13.84 24.76 13.97
C THR A 157 12.60 24.72 14.85
N THR A 158 11.42 24.61 14.23
CA THR A 158 10.13 24.35 14.89
C THR A 158 9.49 23.09 14.28
N ARG A 159 8.66 22.38 15.06
CA ARG A 159 7.93 21.21 14.56
C ARG A 159 6.96 21.60 13.43
N TYR A 160 6.26 22.73 13.59
CA TYR A 160 5.40 23.29 12.53
C TYR A 160 6.19 23.55 11.24
N GLY A 161 7.35 24.22 11.32
CA GLY A 161 8.17 24.51 10.14
C GLY A 161 8.63 23.21 9.45
N THR A 162 9.00 22.21 10.24
CA THR A 162 9.41 20.89 9.75
C THR A 162 8.29 20.21 8.95
N GLU A 163 7.09 20.11 9.51
CA GLU A 163 5.93 19.49 8.84
C GLU A 163 5.43 20.29 7.65
N TYR A 164 5.44 21.62 7.74
CA TYR A 164 5.19 22.51 6.61
C TYR A 164 6.17 22.24 5.45
N GLY A 165 7.46 22.05 5.76
CA GLY A 165 8.46 21.69 4.77
C GLY A 165 8.19 20.32 4.12
N ALA A 166 7.79 19.33 4.92
CA ALA A 166 7.41 18.01 4.42
C ALA A 166 6.22 18.09 3.45
N GLY A 167 5.18 18.86 3.79
CA GLY A 167 4.02 19.09 2.92
C GLY A 167 4.36 19.81 1.63
N TYR A 168 5.20 20.84 1.71
CA TYR A 168 5.67 21.57 0.53
C TYR A 168 6.48 20.67 -0.41
N ALA A 169 7.39 19.84 0.14
CA ALA A 169 8.18 18.89 -0.64
C ALA A 169 7.32 17.79 -1.28
N ALA A 170 6.36 17.25 -0.54
CA ALA A 170 5.43 16.23 -1.04
C ALA A 170 4.62 16.75 -2.22
N ALA A 171 4.04 17.96 -2.10
CA ALA A 171 3.33 18.60 -3.21
C ALA A 171 4.28 18.90 -4.38
N GLN A 172 5.52 19.34 -4.11
CA GLN A 172 6.52 19.56 -5.15
C GLN A 172 6.76 18.33 -6.02
N ASP A 173 6.77 17.15 -5.42
CA ASP A 173 7.14 15.92 -6.10
C ASP A 173 5.94 15.08 -6.55
N ARG A 174 4.75 15.27 -5.96
CA ARG A 174 3.59 14.34 -6.12
C ARG A 174 2.21 15.00 -6.16
N LEU A 175 2.10 16.33 -6.28
CA LEU A 175 0.81 17.04 -6.19
C LEU A 175 -0.32 16.41 -7.04
N TRP A 176 -0.09 16.12 -8.33
CA TRP A 176 -1.11 15.50 -9.19
C TRP A 176 -1.54 14.11 -8.69
N LEU A 177 -0.59 13.28 -8.24
CA LEU A 177 -0.87 11.94 -7.74
C LEU A 177 -1.68 11.98 -6.44
N MET A 178 -1.32 12.91 -5.53
CA MET A 178 -2.07 13.17 -4.30
C MET A 178 -3.51 13.59 -4.61
N ASP A 179 -3.69 14.43 -5.63
CA ASP A 179 -5.01 14.84 -6.10
C ASP A 179 -5.84 13.69 -6.66
N VAL A 180 -5.25 12.86 -7.51
CA VAL A 180 -5.90 11.65 -8.02
C VAL A 180 -6.39 10.79 -6.84
N PHE A 181 -5.56 10.58 -5.83
CA PHE A 181 -5.88 9.66 -4.73
C PHE A 181 -6.95 10.23 -3.78
N ARG A 182 -6.94 11.53 -3.45
CA ARG A 182 -8.01 12.13 -2.64
C ARG A 182 -9.38 12.10 -3.35
N HIS A 183 -9.39 12.07 -4.69
CA HIS A 183 -10.61 11.89 -5.48
C HIS A 183 -11.02 10.42 -5.58
N VAL A 184 -10.07 9.48 -5.71
CA VAL A 184 -10.35 8.04 -5.64
C VAL A 184 -11.02 7.68 -4.31
N GLY A 185 -10.47 8.13 -3.19
CA GLY A 185 -11.04 7.87 -1.85
C GLY A 185 -12.44 8.44 -1.63
N ARG A 186 -12.89 9.37 -2.49
CA ARG A 186 -14.24 9.96 -2.48
C ARG A 186 -15.18 9.44 -3.56
N GLY A 187 -14.69 8.51 -4.39
CA GLY A 187 -15.41 8.04 -5.56
C GLY A 187 -15.64 9.15 -6.59
N GLN A 188 -14.70 10.08 -6.78
CA GLN A 188 -14.82 11.28 -7.63
C GLN A 188 -13.79 11.34 -8.78
N LEU A 189 -13.02 10.27 -8.99
CA LEU A 189 -11.93 10.25 -9.96
C LEU A 189 -12.41 10.56 -11.38
N THR A 190 -13.55 10.02 -11.81
CA THR A 190 -14.01 10.19 -13.19
C THR A 190 -14.39 11.63 -13.52
N SER A 191 -14.91 12.35 -12.54
CA SER A 191 -15.19 13.79 -12.66
C SER A 191 -13.90 14.62 -12.71
N PHE A 192 -12.82 14.13 -12.08
CA PHE A 192 -11.55 14.84 -11.96
C PHE A 192 -10.56 14.54 -13.10
N ALA A 193 -10.33 13.27 -13.42
CA ALA A 193 -9.30 12.81 -14.35
C ALA A 193 -9.86 12.26 -15.68
N GLY A 194 -11.18 12.18 -15.83
CA GLY A 194 -11.85 11.71 -17.04
C GLY A 194 -12.51 10.33 -16.91
N GLY A 195 -13.38 10.02 -17.87
CA GLY A 195 -14.27 8.87 -17.87
C GLY A 195 -13.71 7.56 -18.41
N ALA A 196 -12.40 7.43 -18.60
CA ALA A 196 -11.76 6.17 -19.01
C ALA A 196 -12.22 4.98 -18.14
N SER A 197 -12.37 3.80 -18.74
CA SER A 197 -12.87 2.61 -18.01
C SER A 197 -11.99 2.21 -16.82
N SER A 198 -10.68 2.48 -16.88
CA SER A 198 -9.77 2.30 -15.75
C SER A 198 -10.09 3.23 -14.59
N ASN A 199 -10.38 4.51 -14.86
CA ASN A 199 -10.76 5.49 -13.82
C ASN A 199 -12.09 5.11 -13.18
N GLN A 200 -13.06 4.70 -13.99
CA GLN A 200 -14.35 4.19 -13.50
C GLN A 200 -14.16 2.97 -12.59
N GLY A 201 -13.40 1.97 -13.04
CA GLY A 201 -13.17 0.75 -12.27
C GLY A 201 -12.41 1.01 -10.97
N LEU A 202 -11.42 1.91 -10.99
CA LEU A 202 -10.64 2.28 -9.81
C LEU A 202 -11.53 2.94 -8.75
N GLU A 203 -12.27 4.00 -9.11
CA GLU A 203 -13.11 4.68 -8.11
C GLU A 203 -14.26 3.82 -7.58
N GLN A 204 -14.82 2.95 -8.42
CA GLN A 204 -15.90 2.04 -8.03
C GLN A 204 -15.43 1.02 -6.99
N GLU A 205 -14.21 0.51 -7.14
CA GLU A 205 -13.62 -0.43 -6.19
C GLU A 205 -13.43 0.21 -4.81
N PHE A 206 -12.82 1.39 -4.74
CA PHE A 206 -12.59 2.07 -3.45
C PHE A 206 -13.90 2.57 -2.82
N TRP A 207 -14.80 3.13 -3.63
CA TRP A 207 -16.08 3.65 -3.13
C TRP A 207 -16.98 2.55 -2.55
N ARG A 208 -16.94 1.33 -3.10
CA ARG A 208 -17.69 0.18 -2.56
C ARG A 208 -17.26 -0.15 -1.13
N ASN A 209 -15.95 -0.17 -0.89
CA ASN A 209 -15.35 -0.61 0.37
C ASN A 209 -15.36 0.50 1.45
N ALA A 210 -15.25 1.76 1.05
CA ALA A 210 -15.16 2.91 1.94
C ALA A 210 -16.01 4.10 1.44
N PRO A 211 -17.36 3.98 1.44
CA PRO A 211 -18.28 5.03 0.98
C PRO A 211 -18.40 6.19 1.99
N TYR A 212 -17.30 6.85 2.33
CA TYR A 212 -17.27 7.91 3.32
C TYR A 212 -17.87 9.22 2.80
N THR A 213 -18.75 9.79 3.61
CA THR A 213 -19.18 11.18 3.48
C THR A 213 -18.13 12.11 4.12
N GLU A 214 -18.21 13.42 3.85
CA GLU A 214 -17.32 14.38 4.52
C GLU A 214 -17.53 14.40 6.04
N ALA A 215 -18.75 14.15 6.51
CA ALA A 215 -19.03 14.02 7.94
C ALA A 215 -18.38 12.77 8.54
N ASP A 216 -18.36 11.66 7.79
CA ASP A 216 -17.67 10.45 8.20
C ASP A 216 -16.16 10.72 8.33
N LEU A 217 -15.53 11.31 7.31
CA LEU A 217 -14.11 11.67 7.33
C LEU A 217 -13.75 12.60 8.50
N GLN A 218 -14.59 13.60 8.79
CA GLN A 218 -14.38 14.50 9.92
C GLN A 218 -14.50 13.78 11.26
N THR A 219 -15.48 12.88 11.40
CA THR A 219 -15.69 12.11 12.63
C THR A 219 -14.46 11.28 12.98
N GLN A 220 -13.77 10.70 12.00
CA GLN A 220 -12.54 9.94 12.26
C GLN A 220 -11.44 10.83 12.85
N ILE A 221 -11.29 12.05 12.35
CA ILE A 221 -10.31 13.02 12.86
C ILE A 221 -10.64 13.35 14.31
N ASP A 222 -11.89 13.69 14.58
CA ASP A 222 -12.36 14.06 15.92
C ASP A 222 -12.12 12.91 16.92
N ASN A 223 -12.39 11.67 16.52
CA ASN A 223 -12.15 10.46 17.32
C ASN A 223 -10.66 10.20 17.55
N ALA A 224 -9.84 10.24 16.50
CA ALA A 224 -8.40 10.04 16.61
C ALA A 224 -7.76 11.05 17.58
N ILE A 225 -8.26 12.28 17.62
CA ILE A 225 -7.83 13.29 18.58
C ILE A 225 -8.31 12.98 19.99
N ALA A 226 -9.62 12.74 20.15
CA ALA A 226 -10.25 12.53 21.45
C ALA A 226 -9.67 11.31 22.18
N ASN A 227 -9.36 10.24 21.45
CA ASN A 227 -8.89 8.97 22.00
C ASN A 227 -7.40 8.97 22.36
N ASN A 228 -6.61 9.93 21.86
CA ASN A 228 -5.14 9.92 21.99
C ASN A 228 -4.56 11.12 22.76
N GLY A 229 -5.40 11.96 23.37
CA GLY A 229 -4.99 13.04 24.26
C GLY A 229 -3.94 13.98 23.64
N ALA A 230 -2.81 14.18 24.33
CA ALA A 230 -1.76 15.08 23.88
C ALA A 230 -1.11 14.64 22.54
N ARG A 231 -0.97 13.33 22.30
CA ARG A 231 -0.46 12.83 21.02
C ARG A 231 -1.44 13.09 19.89
N GLY A 232 -2.74 12.89 20.14
CA GLY A 232 -3.80 13.24 19.18
C GLY A 232 -3.80 14.72 18.81
N GLN A 233 -3.65 15.61 19.80
CA GLN A 233 -3.55 17.06 19.55
C GLN A 233 -2.29 17.43 18.76
N GLN A 234 -1.14 16.79 19.07
CA GLN A 234 0.09 17.01 18.31
C GLN A 234 -0.05 16.50 16.88
N ALA A 235 -0.66 15.32 16.67
CA ALA A 235 -0.89 14.77 15.34
C ALA A 235 -1.79 15.67 14.48
N LEU A 236 -2.83 16.27 15.06
CA LEU A 236 -3.65 17.28 14.40
C LEU A 236 -2.82 18.52 14.02
N ALA A 237 -1.97 19.00 14.93
CA ALA A 237 -1.11 20.16 14.65
C ALA A 237 -0.11 19.88 13.51
N ASP A 238 0.49 18.69 13.51
CA ASP A 238 1.42 18.22 12.48
C ASP A 238 0.71 18.11 11.11
N ALA A 239 -0.48 17.49 11.08
CA ALA A 239 -1.29 17.36 9.87
C ALA A 239 -1.70 18.73 9.28
N ASN A 240 -2.09 19.69 10.11
CA ASN A 240 -2.42 21.04 9.66
C ASN A 240 -1.19 21.77 9.09
N ALA A 241 -0.03 21.68 9.76
CA ALA A 241 1.21 22.27 9.26
C ALA A 241 1.63 21.67 7.90
N TYR A 242 1.51 20.36 7.76
CA TYR A 242 1.74 19.65 6.50
C TYR A 242 0.80 20.15 5.38
N ILE A 243 -0.49 20.31 5.65
CA ILE A 243 -1.46 20.86 4.69
C ILE A 243 -1.13 22.30 4.31
N ASP A 244 -0.75 23.15 5.27
CA ASP A 244 -0.32 24.52 4.99
C ASP A 244 0.87 24.54 4.01
N GLY A 245 1.79 23.58 4.16
CA GLY A 245 2.91 23.36 3.25
C GLY A 245 2.48 22.98 1.83
N ILE A 246 1.56 22.01 1.72
CA ILE A 246 0.98 21.59 0.43
C ILE A 246 0.33 22.78 -0.28
N ASN A 247 -0.53 23.51 0.44
CA ASN A 247 -1.30 24.61 -0.13
C ASN A 247 -0.40 25.79 -0.55
N ALA A 248 0.67 26.05 0.21
CA ALA A 248 1.65 27.04 -0.19
C ALA A 248 2.41 26.65 -1.47
N TYR A 249 2.68 25.36 -1.71
CA TYR A 249 3.24 24.92 -2.99
C TYR A 249 2.23 25.07 -4.13
N ILE A 250 0.94 24.75 -3.90
CA ILE A 250 -0.13 24.98 -4.88
C ILE A 250 -0.15 26.45 -5.30
N ASP A 251 -0.19 27.38 -4.35
CA ASP A 251 -0.23 28.81 -4.63
C ASP A 251 1.03 29.30 -5.39
N ALA A 252 2.20 28.83 -4.95
CA ALA A 252 3.47 29.20 -5.56
C ALA A 252 3.60 28.66 -6.99
N SER A 253 3.20 27.40 -7.21
CA SER A 253 3.26 26.74 -8.52
C SER A 253 2.21 27.27 -9.49
N ASP A 254 1.01 27.63 -9.02
CA ASP A 254 -0.03 28.26 -9.83
C ASP A 254 0.39 29.67 -10.28
N SER A 255 0.89 30.48 -9.34
CA SER A 255 1.36 31.84 -9.61
C SER A 255 2.57 31.84 -10.56
N GLY A 256 3.51 30.91 -10.34
CA GLY A 256 4.71 30.76 -11.14
C GLY A 256 4.53 29.93 -12.42
N ARG A 257 3.34 29.35 -12.65
CA ARG A 257 3.01 28.48 -13.78
C ARG A 257 3.93 27.27 -13.95
N TYR A 258 4.34 26.66 -12.84
CA TYR A 258 5.14 25.43 -12.79
C TYR A 258 4.41 24.27 -12.09
N PHE A 259 3.09 24.36 -11.98
CA PHE A 259 2.24 23.27 -11.53
C PHE A 259 2.27 22.07 -12.51
N PRO A 260 1.88 20.87 -12.06
CA PRO A 260 1.80 19.67 -12.91
C PRO A 260 1.00 19.90 -14.19
N GLY A 261 1.57 19.52 -15.34
CA GLY A 261 0.96 19.74 -16.65
C GLY A 261 -0.35 18.98 -16.84
N GLU A 262 -0.56 17.92 -16.07
CA GLU A 262 -1.78 17.13 -16.03
C GLU A 262 -3.02 17.96 -15.71
N TYR A 263 -2.90 19.02 -14.90
CA TYR A 263 -4.01 19.96 -14.65
C TYR A 263 -4.45 20.68 -15.93
N VAL A 264 -3.52 20.99 -16.85
CA VAL A 264 -3.89 21.51 -18.17
C VAL A 264 -4.51 20.42 -19.02
N LEU A 265 -3.87 19.25 -19.08
CA LEU A 265 -4.29 18.17 -19.97
C LEU A 265 -5.68 17.62 -19.62
N THR A 266 -6.07 17.70 -18.34
CA THR A 266 -7.40 17.32 -17.84
C THR A 266 -8.38 18.49 -17.77
N GLY A 267 -7.95 19.71 -18.11
CA GLY A 267 -8.83 20.87 -18.29
C GLY A 267 -9.16 21.66 -17.03
N HIS A 268 -8.39 21.48 -15.94
CA HIS A 268 -8.49 22.28 -14.71
C HIS A 268 -7.77 23.64 -14.83
N LYS A 269 -6.75 23.73 -15.69
CA LYS A 269 -6.00 24.96 -15.98
C LYS A 269 -5.91 25.24 -17.48
N ASP A 270 -6.04 26.50 -17.88
CA ASP A 270 -5.80 26.93 -19.26
C ASP A 270 -4.32 27.29 -19.47
N SER A 271 -3.67 26.66 -20.45
CA SER A 271 -2.23 26.83 -20.68
C SER A 271 -1.80 28.24 -21.07
N ILE A 272 -2.70 29.07 -21.60
CA ILE A 272 -2.38 30.40 -22.13
C ILE A 272 -2.70 31.46 -21.07
N THR A 273 -3.95 31.51 -20.66
CA THR A 273 -4.50 32.50 -19.74
C THR A 273 -4.18 32.20 -18.28
N ASN A 274 -3.85 30.95 -17.94
CA ASN A 274 -3.78 30.44 -16.56
C ASN A 274 -5.12 30.49 -15.81
N ALA A 275 -6.23 30.62 -16.53
CA ALA A 275 -7.55 30.51 -15.93
C ALA A 275 -7.82 29.09 -15.40
N GLY A 276 -8.71 28.97 -14.42
CA GLY A 276 -9.00 27.71 -13.72
C GLY A 276 -8.29 27.61 -12.36
N THR A 277 -8.52 26.53 -11.62
CA THR A 277 -8.08 26.38 -10.23
C THR A 277 -7.44 25.02 -9.98
N ILE A 278 -6.55 24.99 -8.99
CA ILE A 278 -6.09 23.77 -8.33
C ILE A 278 -6.59 23.90 -6.89
N ASP A 279 -7.46 22.99 -6.47
CA ASP A 279 -8.13 23.13 -5.19
C ASP A 279 -7.16 22.84 -4.04
N HIS A 280 -7.19 23.68 -3.01
CA HIS A 280 -6.42 23.48 -1.80
C HIS A 280 -6.81 22.17 -1.09
N PHE A 281 -5.84 21.60 -0.38
CA PHE A 281 -6.04 20.46 0.50
C PHE A 281 -6.65 20.89 1.83
N LYS A 282 -7.48 20.02 2.38
CA LYS A 282 -8.07 20.11 3.71
C LYS A 282 -7.82 18.81 4.48
N ILE A 283 -8.00 18.83 5.80
CA ILE A 283 -7.64 17.68 6.63
C ILE A 283 -8.39 16.39 6.31
N THR A 284 -9.64 16.48 5.84
CA THR A 284 -10.38 15.29 5.39
C THR A 284 -9.78 14.65 4.13
N ASP A 285 -8.94 15.37 3.36
CA ASP A 285 -8.19 14.79 2.24
C ASP A 285 -7.16 13.77 2.70
N LEU A 286 -6.52 13.99 3.85
CA LEU A 286 -5.56 13.04 4.42
C LEU A 286 -6.26 11.73 4.81
N VAL A 287 -7.47 11.81 5.37
CA VAL A 287 -8.26 10.60 5.70
C VAL A 287 -8.72 9.88 4.43
N ALA A 288 -9.13 10.62 3.39
CA ALA A 288 -9.48 10.03 2.10
C ALA A 288 -8.27 9.36 1.41
N LEU A 289 -7.06 9.91 1.55
CA LEU A 289 -5.82 9.29 1.10
C LEU A 289 -5.50 8.03 1.91
N ALA A 290 -5.60 8.11 3.24
CA ALA A 290 -5.37 6.99 4.14
C ALA A 290 -6.33 5.82 3.86
N SER A 291 -7.58 6.07 3.50
CA SER A 291 -8.54 5.01 3.15
C SER A 291 -8.13 4.23 1.90
N VAL A 292 -7.56 4.92 0.90
CA VAL A 292 -7.04 4.29 -0.32
C VAL A 292 -5.82 3.43 0.01
N ILE A 293 -4.85 3.99 0.73
CA ILE A 293 -3.62 3.28 1.11
C ILE A 293 -3.93 2.08 2.02
N GLY A 294 -4.75 2.27 3.05
CA GLY A 294 -5.19 1.23 3.97
C GLY A 294 -5.91 0.09 3.26
N SER A 295 -6.78 0.40 2.30
CA SER A 295 -7.48 -0.62 1.51
C SER A 295 -6.53 -1.41 0.57
N LEU A 296 -5.49 -0.76 0.04
CA LEU A 296 -4.51 -1.40 -0.85
C LEU A 296 -3.54 -2.34 -0.12
N PHE A 297 -3.03 -1.94 1.05
CA PHE A 297 -1.88 -2.61 1.68
C PHE A 297 -2.16 -3.14 3.09
N GLY A 298 -3.13 -2.55 3.78
CA GLY A 298 -3.41 -2.79 5.20
C GLY A 298 -4.70 -3.57 5.47
N SER A 299 -5.31 -4.14 4.44
CA SER A 299 -6.51 -4.96 4.54
C SER A 299 -6.16 -6.45 4.69
N GLY A 300 -6.94 -7.15 5.52
CA GLY A 300 -6.90 -8.60 5.67
C GLY A 300 -8.25 -9.08 6.19
N GLY A 301 -8.77 -10.18 5.65
CA GLY A 301 -10.13 -10.64 5.93
C GLY A 301 -11.12 -10.45 4.77
N GLY A 302 -12.36 -10.86 5.02
CA GLY A 302 -13.46 -10.76 4.07
C GLY A 302 -13.47 -11.87 3.02
N GLY A 303 -14.50 -11.87 2.17
CA GLY A 303 -14.65 -12.86 1.09
C GLY A 303 -15.33 -14.16 1.52
N GLU A 304 -15.91 -14.21 2.71
CA GLU A 304 -16.58 -15.37 3.30
C GLU A 304 -17.76 -15.84 2.45
N VAL A 305 -18.47 -14.93 1.78
CA VAL A 305 -19.51 -15.30 0.81
C VAL A 305 -18.91 -16.13 -0.33
N ASN A 306 -17.73 -15.76 -0.83
CA ASN A 306 -17.04 -16.52 -1.87
C ASN A 306 -16.50 -17.85 -1.33
N ASN A 307 -16.00 -17.88 -0.09
CA ASN A 307 -15.61 -19.11 0.59
C ASN A 307 -16.81 -20.06 0.70
N ALA A 308 -17.97 -19.57 1.13
CA ALA A 308 -19.21 -20.34 1.20
C ALA A 308 -19.65 -20.86 -0.18
N ILE A 309 -19.63 -20.02 -1.23
CA ILE A 309 -19.94 -20.45 -2.60
C ILE A 309 -18.99 -21.57 -3.05
N SER A 310 -17.69 -21.43 -2.79
CA SER A 310 -16.68 -22.42 -3.17
C SER A 310 -16.84 -23.74 -2.40
N LEU A 311 -17.18 -23.68 -1.11
CA LEU A 311 -17.51 -24.85 -0.30
C LEU A 311 -18.74 -25.57 -0.85
N LEU A 312 -19.83 -24.83 -1.09
CA LEU A 312 -21.07 -25.38 -1.63
C LEU A 312 -20.86 -26.02 -3.00
N ALA A 313 -20.01 -25.44 -3.85
CA ALA A 313 -19.62 -26.02 -5.13
C ALA A 313 -18.85 -27.35 -4.95
N ALA A 314 -17.92 -27.42 -4.00
CA ALA A 314 -17.19 -28.64 -3.69
C ALA A 314 -18.11 -29.75 -3.13
N GLN A 315 -19.01 -29.40 -2.21
CA GLN A 315 -20.00 -30.30 -1.63
C GLN A 315 -21.01 -30.80 -2.66
N SER A 316 -21.45 -29.94 -3.59
CA SER A 316 -22.32 -30.32 -4.70
C SER A 316 -21.64 -31.34 -5.63
N LYS A 317 -20.34 -31.17 -5.90
CA LYS A 317 -19.58 -32.04 -6.79
C LYS A 317 -19.20 -33.38 -6.16
N TYR A 318 -18.75 -33.38 -4.91
CA TYR A 318 -18.14 -34.56 -4.27
C TYR A 318 -19.00 -35.16 -3.13
N GLY A 319 -20.14 -34.55 -2.81
CA GLY A 319 -20.92 -34.83 -1.60
C GLY A 319 -20.41 -34.03 -0.39
N VAL A 320 -21.24 -33.85 0.64
CA VAL A 320 -20.95 -32.95 1.78
C VAL A 320 -19.62 -33.30 2.46
N THR A 321 -19.46 -34.57 2.89
CA THR A 321 -18.27 -34.99 3.65
C THR A 321 -16.98 -34.88 2.82
N GLU A 322 -16.99 -35.37 1.58
CA GLU A 322 -15.79 -35.38 0.75
C GLU A 322 -15.51 -33.99 0.17
N GLY A 323 -16.55 -33.24 -0.21
CA GLY A 323 -16.43 -31.87 -0.68
C GLY A 323 -15.87 -30.93 0.39
N THR A 324 -16.29 -31.06 1.65
CA THR A 324 -15.67 -30.32 2.75
C THR A 324 -14.20 -30.69 2.93
N LYS A 325 -13.83 -31.99 2.89
CA LYS A 325 -12.42 -32.38 2.99
C LYS A 325 -11.58 -31.81 1.85
N VAL A 326 -12.08 -31.87 0.62
CA VAL A 326 -11.43 -31.29 -0.56
C VAL A 326 -11.24 -29.79 -0.35
N TRP A 327 -12.30 -29.08 0.04
CA TRP A 327 -12.25 -27.64 0.26
C TRP A 327 -11.22 -27.28 1.35
N GLU A 328 -11.24 -27.97 2.50
CA GLU A 328 -10.30 -27.75 3.60
C GLU A 328 -8.84 -28.02 3.19
N SER A 329 -8.62 -29.01 2.32
CA SER A 329 -7.27 -29.33 1.82
C SER A 329 -6.66 -28.23 0.96
N PHE A 330 -7.48 -27.44 0.25
CA PHE A 330 -7.01 -26.28 -0.51
C PHE A 330 -6.93 -25.00 0.31
N ARG A 331 -7.73 -24.92 1.39
CA ARG A 331 -7.79 -23.71 2.19
C ARG A 331 -6.52 -23.49 3.01
N GLU A 332 -5.90 -24.57 3.50
CA GLU A 332 -4.61 -24.56 4.20
C GLU A 332 -4.54 -23.60 5.40
N ARG A 333 -5.66 -23.40 6.13
CA ARG A 333 -5.82 -22.37 7.19
C ARG A 333 -4.67 -22.34 8.21
N ASN A 334 -4.17 -23.53 8.57
CA ASN A 334 -3.11 -23.68 9.55
C ASN A 334 -2.19 -24.86 9.21
N ASP A 335 -1.65 -24.89 7.97
CA ASP A 335 -0.70 -25.94 7.57
C ASP A 335 0.54 -25.94 8.49
N PRO A 336 0.94 -27.09 9.09
CA PRO A 336 2.14 -27.21 9.91
C PRO A 336 3.45 -27.13 9.12
N GLU A 337 3.44 -27.31 7.80
CA GLU A 337 4.61 -27.17 6.91
C GLU A 337 4.77 -25.74 6.38
N ALA A 338 3.86 -24.83 6.71
CA ALA A 338 3.94 -23.43 6.32
C ALA A 338 5.21 -22.77 6.86
N VAL A 339 5.88 -21.99 6.02
CA VAL A 339 7.01 -21.16 6.43
C VAL A 339 6.53 -20.02 7.34
N LEU A 340 7.14 -19.89 8.53
CA LEU A 340 6.73 -18.94 9.57
C LEU A 340 7.72 -17.78 9.71
N THR A 341 7.21 -16.59 10.03
CA THR A 341 8.04 -15.43 10.40
C THR A 341 8.61 -15.59 11.82
N VAL A 342 7.74 -15.91 12.78
CA VAL A 342 8.09 -16.33 14.14
C VAL A 342 8.15 -17.86 14.15
N HIS A 343 9.37 -18.39 14.33
CA HIS A 343 9.67 -19.81 14.21
C HIS A 343 10.44 -20.34 15.43
N ASN A 344 10.32 -19.66 16.57
CA ASN A 344 10.87 -20.07 17.88
C ASN A 344 10.03 -21.18 18.56
N GLY A 345 8.92 -21.61 17.96
CA GLY A 345 8.02 -22.64 18.47
C GLY A 345 6.83 -22.13 19.28
N GLU A 346 6.74 -20.82 19.53
CA GLU A 346 5.58 -20.20 20.17
C GLU A 346 4.33 -20.28 19.27
N SER A 347 3.18 -20.37 19.90
CA SER A 347 1.86 -20.48 19.27
C SER A 347 1.04 -19.24 19.59
N PHE A 348 0.36 -18.72 18.57
CA PHE A 348 -0.51 -17.56 18.64
C PHE A 348 -1.87 -17.92 18.03
N PRO A 349 -2.78 -18.55 18.80
CA PRO A 349 -4.09 -18.93 18.26
C PRO A 349 -4.91 -17.71 17.81
N TYR A 350 -5.25 -17.66 16.53
CA TYR A 350 -6.12 -16.62 15.97
C TYR A 350 -6.98 -17.14 14.82
N ALA A 351 -8.26 -16.74 14.81
CA ALA A 351 -9.26 -17.15 13.81
C ALA A 351 -9.28 -18.67 13.55
N SER A 352 -9.03 -19.47 14.60
CA SER A 352 -8.98 -20.92 14.49
C SER A 352 -10.36 -21.48 14.20
N LYS A 353 -10.40 -22.54 13.38
CA LYS A 353 -11.64 -23.28 13.11
C LYS A 353 -12.26 -23.80 14.41
N PRO A 354 -13.54 -23.51 14.71
CA PRO A 354 -14.20 -24.01 15.90
C PRO A 354 -14.52 -25.51 15.78
N ASP A 355 -14.51 -26.23 16.92
CA ASP A 355 -14.92 -27.64 16.99
C ASP A 355 -16.41 -27.84 16.60
N THR A 356 -17.24 -26.84 16.90
CA THR A 356 -18.65 -26.80 16.54
C THR A 356 -18.98 -25.39 16.11
N ALA A 357 -19.08 -25.18 14.81
CA ALA A 357 -19.44 -23.90 14.23
C ALA A 357 -20.86 -23.49 14.66
N GLN A 358 -21.03 -22.20 14.95
CA GLN A 358 -22.29 -21.58 15.38
C GLN A 358 -22.54 -20.32 14.57
N GLY A 359 -23.82 -20.06 14.31
CA GLY A 359 -24.25 -18.83 13.64
C GLY A 359 -23.98 -18.76 12.15
N GLU A 360 -23.46 -19.81 11.51
CA GLU A 360 -23.23 -19.82 10.05
C GLU A 360 -24.49 -19.46 9.26
N ALA A 361 -24.32 -18.57 8.29
CA ALA A 361 -25.34 -18.09 7.39
C ALA A 361 -24.90 -18.34 5.93
N LEU A 362 -24.72 -19.61 5.57
CA LEU A 362 -24.35 -19.98 4.20
C LEU A 362 -25.49 -19.66 3.23
N PRO A 363 -25.22 -19.06 2.05
CA PRO A 363 -26.26 -18.74 1.09
C PRO A 363 -26.88 -20.01 0.49
N ASP A 364 -28.16 -19.93 0.14
CA ASP A 364 -28.80 -20.94 -0.70
C ASP A 364 -28.09 -20.98 -2.06
N ALA A 365 -27.89 -22.18 -2.60
CA ALA A 365 -27.13 -22.38 -3.83
C ALA A 365 -27.69 -21.53 -5.00
N GLY A 366 -26.84 -20.70 -5.60
CA GLY A 366 -27.20 -19.84 -6.73
C GLY A 366 -28.01 -18.59 -6.37
N SER A 367 -28.22 -18.30 -5.08
CA SER A 367 -29.00 -17.12 -4.64
C SER A 367 -28.18 -15.82 -4.58
N VAL A 368 -26.86 -15.90 -4.47
CA VAL A 368 -25.98 -14.73 -4.28
C VAL A 368 -25.98 -13.84 -5.51
N THR A 369 -26.30 -12.57 -5.31
CA THR A 369 -26.20 -11.48 -6.29
C THR A 369 -25.37 -10.35 -5.69
N GLN A 370 -24.38 -9.85 -6.42
CA GLN A 370 -23.59 -8.69 -5.97
C GLN A 370 -24.48 -7.43 -5.93
N GLU A 371 -24.33 -6.62 -4.88
CA GLU A 371 -25.05 -5.35 -4.75
C GLU A 371 -24.63 -4.41 -5.90
N PRO A 372 -25.59 -3.93 -6.72
CA PRO A 372 -25.27 -3.01 -7.79
C PRO A 372 -24.74 -1.69 -7.22
N LEU A 373 -23.62 -1.22 -7.75
CA LEU A 373 -23.01 0.03 -7.32
C LEU A 373 -23.42 1.22 -8.20
N VAL A 374 -23.56 0.99 -9.51
CA VAL A 374 -23.64 2.07 -10.50
C VAL A 374 -25.01 2.07 -11.19
N TYR A 375 -25.65 3.23 -11.17
CA TYR A 375 -26.99 3.52 -11.65
C TYR A 375 -26.96 4.73 -12.60
N ASP A 376 -28.10 4.97 -13.28
CA ASP A 376 -28.37 6.20 -14.05
C ASP A 376 -27.27 6.59 -15.06
N ARG A 377 -26.75 5.60 -15.79
CA ARG A 377 -25.72 5.83 -16.81
C ARG A 377 -26.26 6.68 -17.96
N THR A 378 -25.52 7.71 -18.35
CA THR A 378 -25.83 8.55 -19.52
C THR A 378 -24.61 8.73 -20.43
N GLY A 379 -24.85 9.17 -21.67
CA GLY A 379 -23.80 9.43 -22.64
C GLY A 379 -22.95 8.19 -22.95
N SER A 380 -21.63 8.36 -22.98
CA SER A 380 -20.68 7.27 -23.27
C SER A 380 -20.72 6.11 -22.27
N ALA A 381 -21.19 6.36 -21.04
CA ALA A 381 -21.33 5.36 -20.00
C ALA A 381 -22.45 4.36 -20.28
N ALA A 382 -23.48 4.74 -21.05
CA ALA A 382 -24.71 3.96 -21.21
C ALA A 382 -24.58 2.73 -22.14
N THR A 383 -23.46 2.58 -22.86
CA THR A 383 -23.28 1.45 -23.77
C THR A 383 -22.97 0.16 -23.02
N ALA A 384 -23.44 -0.98 -23.53
CA ALA A 384 -23.15 -2.30 -22.94
C ALA A 384 -21.63 -2.60 -22.92
N THR A 385 -20.92 -2.22 -23.98
CA THR A 385 -19.45 -2.33 -24.07
C THR A 385 -18.76 -1.52 -22.99
N ALA A 386 -19.17 -0.27 -22.75
CA ALA A 386 -18.60 0.56 -21.68
C ALA A 386 -18.87 -0.04 -20.29
N THR A 387 -20.09 -0.55 -20.06
CA THR A 387 -20.45 -1.23 -18.81
C THR A 387 -19.55 -2.44 -18.56
N GLY A 388 -19.36 -3.32 -19.56
CA GLY A 388 -18.51 -4.50 -19.44
C GLY A 388 -17.02 -4.16 -19.23
N ALA A 389 -16.52 -3.13 -19.92
CA ALA A 389 -15.14 -2.66 -19.75
C ALA A 389 -14.87 -2.08 -18.36
N SER A 390 -15.82 -1.29 -17.84
CA SER A 390 -15.78 -0.72 -16.49
C SER A 390 -15.78 -1.81 -15.41
N ALA A 391 -16.66 -2.82 -15.54
CA ALA A 391 -16.71 -3.97 -14.64
C ALA A 391 -15.42 -4.80 -14.69
N THR A 392 -14.87 -5.03 -15.89
CA THR A 392 -13.59 -5.73 -16.06
C THR A 392 -12.44 -4.96 -15.41
N ALA A 393 -12.43 -3.63 -15.54
CA ALA A 393 -11.43 -2.78 -14.91
C ALA A 393 -11.50 -2.85 -13.38
N ALA A 394 -12.70 -2.75 -12.79
CA ALA A 394 -12.88 -2.90 -11.34
C ALA A 394 -12.35 -4.26 -10.83
N ALA A 395 -12.74 -5.35 -11.50
CA ALA A 395 -12.24 -6.68 -11.17
C ALA A 395 -10.70 -6.79 -11.31
N THR A 396 -10.13 -6.16 -12.34
CA THR A 396 -8.68 -6.17 -12.58
C THR A 396 -7.91 -5.38 -11.52
N THR A 397 -8.45 -4.24 -11.07
CA THR A 397 -7.88 -3.43 -9.98
C THR A 397 -7.71 -4.28 -8.72
N LEU A 398 -8.76 -5.01 -8.32
CA LEU A 398 -8.73 -5.91 -7.16
C LEU A 398 -7.66 -7.00 -7.32
N THR A 399 -7.55 -7.62 -8.51
CA THR A 399 -6.53 -8.66 -8.75
C THR A 399 -5.11 -8.11 -8.84
N SER A 400 -4.92 -6.86 -9.25
CA SER A 400 -3.60 -6.24 -9.39
C SER A 400 -3.07 -5.73 -8.06
N ALA A 401 -3.94 -5.21 -7.18
CA ALA A 401 -3.60 -4.92 -5.78
C ALA A 401 -3.11 -6.19 -5.05
N LYS A 402 -3.74 -7.35 -5.32
CA LYS A 402 -3.30 -8.67 -4.83
C LYS A 402 -1.94 -9.15 -5.37
N ARG A 403 -1.32 -8.45 -6.34
CA ARG A 403 0.05 -8.72 -6.81
C ARG A 403 1.11 -7.88 -6.11
N GLY A 404 0.72 -6.89 -5.29
CA GLY A 404 1.61 -6.19 -4.38
C GLY A 404 2.14 -7.17 -3.33
N MET A 405 3.45 -7.16 -3.12
CA MET A 405 4.15 -8.15 -2.30
C MET A 405 5.22 -7.40 -1.49
N SER A 406 5.70 -7.90 -0.37
CA SER A 406 6.77 -7.22 0.37
C SER A 406 7.65 -8.25 1.04
N ASN A 407 8.96 -8.02 1.06
CA ASN A 407 9.88 -8.89 1.77
C ASN A 407 10.65 -8.16 2.87
N ALA A 408 11.04 -8.92 3.88
CA ALA A 408 11.92 -8.50 4.95
C ALA A 408 12.82 -9.67 5.34
N LEU A 409 14.12 -9.42 5.46
CA LEU A 409 15.10 -10.34 5.99
C LEU A 409 15.86 -9.63 7.10
N VAL A 410 15.87 -10.18 8.31
CA VAL A 410 16.55 -9.59 9.47
C VAL A 410 17.35 -10.68 10.17
N VAL A 411 18.62 -10.43 10.48
CA VAL A 411 19.50 -11.41 11.13
C VAL A 411 20.08 -10.80 12.40
N SER A 412 19.98 -11.51 13.52
CA SER A 412 20.54 -11.11 14.80
C SER A 412 22.07 -10.99 14.74
N GLY A 413 22.62 -10.01 15.46
CA GLY A 413 24.06 -9.78 15.55
C GLY A 413 24.89 -11.00 15.98
N LYS A 414 24.28 -11.97 16.66
CA LYS A 414 24.90 -13.26 17.02
C LYS A 414 25.46 -14.02 15.82
N TYR A 415 24.85 -13.88 14.64
CA TYR A 415 25.22 -14.63 13.43
C TYR A 415 25.90 -13.76 12.37
N THR A 416 26.04 -12.45 12.60
CA THR A 416 26.64 -11.54 11.63
C THR A 416 28.15 -11.43 11.81
N ALA A 417 28.87 -11.09 10.74
CA ALA A 417 30.31 -10.89 10.80
C ALA A 417 30.71 -9.67 11.64
N SER A 418 29.84 -8.66 11.72
CA SER A 418 30.07 -7.43 12.47
C SER A 418 29.73 -7.53 13.95
N GLY A 419 28.96 -8.55 14.36
CA GLY A 419 28.36 -8.61 15.69
C GLY A 419 27.12 -7.72 15.87
N HIS A 420 26.73 -6.96 14.84
CA HIS A 420 25.55 -6.09 14.84
C HIS A 420 24.44 -6.68 13.96
N PRO A 421 23.16 -6.50 14.30
CA PRO A 421 22.05 -6.89 13.45
C PRO A 421 22.15 -6.37 12.01
N ILE A 422 21.62 -7.14 11.07
CA ILE A 422 21.56 -6.75 9.64
C ILE A 422 20.14 -6.95 9.15
N ALA A 423 19.59 -5.94 8.47
CA ALA A 423 18.28 -5.98 7.84
C ALA A 423 18.35 -5.66 6.34
N VAL A 424 17.49 -6.31 5.56
CA VAL A 424 17.20 -5.99 4.17
C VAL A 424 15.68 -5.93 4.02
N PHE A 425 15.18 -4.76 3.68
CA PHE A 425 13.76 -4.50 3.50
C PHE A 425 13.44 -4.24 2.02
N GLY A 426 12.38 -4.85 1.52
CA GLY A 426 11.94 -4.73 0.13
C GLY A 426 10.41 -4.62 0.02
N PRO A 427 9.82 -3.45 0.34
CA PRO A 427 8.41 -3.20 0.04
C PRO A 427 8.19 -3.21 -1.48
N GLN A 428 7.17 -3.93 -1.97
CA GLN A 428 6.86 -4.04 -3.41
C GLN A 428 5.41 -3.62 -3.69
N THR A 429 5.28 -2.36 -4.07
CA THR A 429 4.00 -1.64 -4.28
C THR A 429 3.61 -1.54 -5.76
N GLY A 430 4.23 -2.36 -6.62
CA GLY A 430 4.04 -2.35 -8.07
C GLY A 430 5.13 -1.57 -8.83
N TYR A 431 5.11 -1.69 -10.17
CA TYR A 431 6.07 -1.04 -11.07
C TYR A 431 5.38 0.00 -11.97
N PHE A 432 5.19 1.20 -11.44
CA PHE A 432 4.72 2.36 -12.20
C PHE A 432 5.43 3.62 -11.70
N ALA A 433 5.53 4.64 -12.56
CA ALA A 433 6.22 5.89 -12.28
C ALA A 433 5.29 7.09 -12.63
N PRO A 434 5.16 8.09 -11.75
CA PRO A 434 5.72 8.12 -10.40
C PRO A 434 5.04 7.09 -9.49
N GLN A 435 5.82 6.52 -8.57
CA GLN A 435 5.31 5.57 -7.57
C GLN A 435 4.62 6.34 -6.42
N LEU A 436 3.73 5.65 -5.71
CA LEU A 436 2.96 6.20 -4.57
C LEU A 436 3.83 6.64 -3.40
N LEU A 437 5.01 6.03 -3.23
CA LEU A 437 5.99 6.39 -2.23
C LEU A 437 6.98 7.40 -2.80
N MET A 438 7.52 8.20 -1.89
CA MET A 438 8.68 9.05 -2.11
C MET A 438 9.66 8.87 -0.95
N LEU A 439 10.95 8.96 -1.22
CA LEU A 439 11.93 9.11 -0.14
C LEU A 439 11.96 10.55 0.35
N GLN A 440 12.15 10.72 1.65
CA GLN A 440 12.37 12.01 2.28
C GLN A 440 13.20 11.85 3.55
N GLU A 441 13.79 12.94 4.00
CA GLU A 441 14.35 13.08 5.34
C GLU A 441 13.68 14.24 6.07
N ILE A 442 13.29 14.01 7.32
CA ILE A 442 12.64 14.97 8.20
C ILE A 442 13.47 15.10 9.48
N GLN A 443 13.93 16.33 9.77
CA GLN A 443 14.67 16.67 10.98
C GLN A 443 14.08 17.92 11.65
N GLY A 444 13.66 17.80 12.91
CA GLY A 444 13.14 18.93 13.69
C GLY A 444 12.76 18.53 15.12
N PRO A 445 12.23 19.46 15.92
CA PRO A 445 11.80 19.16 17.29
C PRO A 445 10.80 17.98 17.35
N GLY A 446 11.22 16.88 17.97
CA GLY A 446 10.42 15.66 18.12
C GLY A 446 10.20 14.85 16.84
N LEU A 447 10.98 15.10 15.78
CA LEU A 447 10.94 14.37 14.50
C LEU A 447 12.38 14.16 13.98
N SER A 448 12.77 12.92 13.72
CA SER A 448 14.09 12.62 13.16
C SER A 448 14.06 11.28 12.44
N ALA A 449 13.82 11.31 11.13
CA ALA A 449 13.69 10.10 10.33
C ALA A 449 14.04 10.32 8.85
N ARG A 450 14.41 9.24 8.17
CA ARG A 450 14.57 9.17 6.72
C ARG A 450 14.00 7.87 6.20
N GLY A 451 13.30 7.94 5.08
CA GLY A 451 12.79 6.74 4.41
C GLY A 451 11.67 7.02 3.44
N ALA A 452 10.95 5.96 3.07
CA ALA A 452 9.82 6.00 2.17
C ALA A 452 8.53 6.36 2.90
N SER A 453 7.73 7.20 2.25
CA SER A 453 6.40 7.60 2.75
C SER A 453 5.42 7.72 1.58
N PHE A 454 4.14 7.44 1.80
CA PHE A 454 3.08 7.60 0.82
C PHE A 454 2.85 9.09 0.55
N ALA A 455 2.82 9.44 -0.73
CA ALA A 455 2.53 10.78 -1.20
C ALA A 455 1.18 11.25 -0.62
N GLY A 456 1.21 12.39 0.08
CA GLY A 456 0.02 12.93 0.74
C GLY A 456 -0.18 12.44 2.18
N LEU A 457 0.61 11.50 2.68
CA LEU A 457 0.66 11.08 4.08
C LEU A 457 2.09 11.17 4.66
N SER A 458 2.98 11.86 3.97
CA SER A 458 4.40 11.94 4.28
C SER A 458 4.75 13.02 5.31
N MET A 459 3.83 13.36 6.23
CA MET A 459 4.20 14.08 7.46
C MET A 459 5.14 13.22 8.33
N TYR A 460 5.01 11.89 8.23
CA TYR A 460 5.88 10.94 8.91
C TYR A 460 6.52 9.99 7.90
N VAL A 461 7.74 9.56 8.17
CA VAL A 461 8.35 8.43 7.48
C VAL A 461 7.64 7.16 7.91
N GLU A 462 7.12 6.38 6.97
CA GLU A 462 6.36 5.17 7.29
C GLU A 462 7.23 3.92 7.25
N LEU A 463 8.25 3.90 6.39
CA LEU A 463 9.22 2.82 6.24
C LEU A 463 10.63 3.41 6.11
N GLY A 464 11.55 3.09 7.02
CA GLY A 464 12.87 3.70 6.97
C GLY A 464 13.67 3.55 8.24
N ARG A 465 14.26 4.66 8.70
CA ARG A 465 15.08 4.70 9.90
C ARG A 465 14.93 5.99 10.68
N GLY A 466 15.12 5.86 11.99
CA GLY A 466 15.37 6.96 12.91
C GLY A 466 16.87 7.18 13.04
N GLN A 467 17.30 7.79 14.15
CA GLN A 467 18.72 8.09 14.39
C GLN A 467 19.58 6.82 14.46
N ASP A 468 19.18 5.84 15.26
CA ASP A 468 19.93 4.64 15.64
C ASP A 468 19.15 3.31 15.49
N TYR A 469 17.98 3.36 14.85
CA TYR A 469 17.13 2.20 14.57
C TYR A 469 16.48 2.28 13.19
N SER A 470 16.03 1.15 12.66
CA SER A 470 15.34 1.02 11.38
C SER A 470 14.08 0.17 11.51
N TRP A 471 13.11 0.43 10.64
CA TRP A 471 11.88 -0.35 10.56
C TRP A 471 11.33 -0.47 9.15
N SER A 472 10.59 -1.54 8.91
CA SER A 472 9.81 -1.72 7.69
C SER A 472 8.66 -2.69 7.93
N ALA A 473 7.80 -2.86 6.93
CA ALA A 473 6.62 -3.68 7.00
C ALA A 473 6.44 -4.59 5.78
N THR A 474 5.74 -5.70 6.00
CA THR A 474 5.11 -6.47 4.93
C THR A 474 3.63 -6.67 5.26
N THR A 475 2.73 -6.70 4.28
CA THR A 475 1.32 -7.08 4.51
C THR A 475 1.23 -8.47 5.16
N SER A 476 0.38 -8.59 6.17
CA SER A 476 0.21 -9.83 6.95
C SER A 476 -1.07 -10.60 6.59
N GLY A 477 -2.14 -9.92 6.19
CA GLY A 477 -3.36 -10.55 5.70
C GLY A 477 -4.16 -11.32 6.75
N GLN A 478 -3.89 -11.15 8.05
CA GLN A 478 -4.77 -11.73 9.08
C GLN A 478 -6.17 -11.15 8.99
N ASP A 479 -7.15 -11.91 9.45
CA ASP A 479 -8.55 -11.59 9.23
C ASP A 479 -9.10 -10.56 10.23
N ILE A 480 -9.31 -9.32 9.78
CA ILE A 480 -9.95 -8.24 10.54
C ILE A 480 -11.32 -7.83 9.97
N ILE A 481 -11.91 -8.64 9.09
CA ILE A 481 -13.17 -8.33 8.40
C ILE A 481 -14.09 -9.54 8.46
N ASP A 482 -15.27 -9.38 9.07
CA ASP A 482 -16.29 -10.43 9.10
C ASP A 482 -17.52 -10.04 8.24
N THR A 483 -18.04 -10.98 7.47
CA THR A 483 -19.31 -10.83 6.75
C THR A 483 -20.50 -11.27 7.60
N TYR A 484 -21.45 -10.36 7.81
CA TYR A 484 -22.72 -10.64 8.49
C TYR A 484 -23.89 -10.73 7.51
N ALA A 485 -24.75 -11.73 7.70
CA ALA A 485 -26.04 -11.86 7.03
C ALA A 485 -27.13 -11.15 7.84
N VAL A 486 -27.61 -10.01 7.34
CA VAL A 486 -28.77 -9.32 7.91
C VAL A 486 -30.05 -9.79 7.22
N GLU A 487 -31.05 -10.23 7.99
CA GLU A 487 -32.37 -10.59 7.45
C GLU A 487 -33.09 -9.34 6.98
N LEU A 488 -33.58 -9.34 5.73
CA LEU A 488 -34.34 -8.21 5.18
C LEU A 488 -35.77 -8.24 5.72
N CYS A 489 -36.27 -7.07 6.12
CA CYS A 489 -37.62 -6.90 6.66
C CYS A 489 -38.31 -5.78 5.88
N GLN A 490 -39.65 -5.80 5.81
CA GLN A 490 -40.47 -4.80 5.09
C GLN A 490 -40.25 -4.75 3.56
N ASP A 491 -39.03 -4.43 3.12
CA ASP A 491 -38.60 -4.33 1.72
C ASP A 491 -37.10 -4.71 1.61
N ASP A 492 -36.48 -4.46 0.45
CA ASP A 492 -35.07 -4.81 0.23
C ASP A 492 -34.07 -3.78 0.84
N TYR A 493 -34.57 -2.73 1.52
CA TYR A 493 -33.78 -1.62 2.06
C TYR A 493 -33.92 -1.43 3.58
N HIS A 494 -34.63 -2.34 4.25
CA HIS A 494 -34.68 -2.43 5.70
C HIS A 494 -34.22 -3.82 6.14
N TYR A 495 -33.61 -3.90 7.31
CA TYR A 495 -33.04 -5.12 7.86
C TYR A 495 -33.36 -5.26 9.35
N LEU A 496 -33.40 -6.49 9.83
CA LEU A 496 -33.61 -6.77 11.24
C LEU A 496 -32.32 -6.52 12.02
N TYR A 497 -32.33 -5.53 12.90
CA TYR A 497 -31.25 -5.25 13.85
C TYR A 497 -31.79 -5.40 15.28
N HIS A 498 -31.29 -6.40 16.00
CA HIS A 498 -31.69 -6.72 17.39
C HIS A 498 -33.23 -6.77 17.58
N GLY A 499 -33.94 -7.33 16.59
CA GLY A 499 -35.39 -7.49 16.61
C GLY A 499 -36.19 -6.27 16.08
N ALA A 500 -35.53 -5.16 15.75
CA ALA A 500 -36.16 -3.99 15.15
C ALA A 500 -35.90 -3.92 13.64
N CYS A 501 -36.96 -3.69 12.85
CA CYS A 501 -36.80 -3.44 11.43
C CYS A 501 -36.23 -2.03 11.21
N THR A 502 -35.01 -1.96 10.69
CA THR A 502 -34.18 -0.74 10.63
C THR A 502 -33.86 -0.41 9.18
N ALA A 503 -34.01 0.86 8.80
CA ALA A 503 -33.65 1.31 7.46
C ALA A 503 -32.12 1.27 7.26
N MET A 504 -31.68 0.91 6.05
CA MET A 504 -30.29 1.06 5.64
C MET A 504 -29.98 2.53 5.34
N ASP A 505 -28.78 2.98 5.68
CA ASP A 505 -28.30 4.31 5.29
C ASP A 505 -27.84 4.26 3.83
N LYS A 506 -28.36 5.17 3.00
CA LYS A 506 -28.00 5.25 1.59
C LYS A 506 -27.00 6.37 1.34
N VAL A 507 -25.84 6.04 0.77
CA VAL A 507 -24.80 7.01 0.37
C VAL A 507 -24.70 7.04 -1.14
N GLU A 508 -24.66 8.24 -1.71
CA GLU A 508 -24.71 8.44 -3.16
C GLU A 508 -23.62 9.41 -3.64
N ARG A 509 -23.11 9.15 -4.84
CA ARG A 509 -22.16 10.01 -5.54
C ARG A 509 -22.51 10.06 -7.02
N THR A 510 -22.80 11.24 -7.54
CA THR A 510 -23.00 11.43 -8.99
C THR A 510 -21.71 11.94 -9.61
N ASN A 511 -21.24 11.24 -10.63
CA ASN A 511 -20.06 11.62 -11.41
C ASN A 511 -20.43 11.90 -12.86
N SER A 512 -19.73 12.85 -13.46
CA SER A 512 -19.87 13.18 -14.88
C SER A 512 -18.57 13.70 -15.43
N TRP A 513 -18.31 13.41 -16.69
CA TRP A 513 -17.08 13.81 -17.37
C TRP A 513 -17.37 14.30 -18.79
N LYS A 514 -16.38 15.01 -19.33
CA LYS A 514 -16.30 15.44 -20.72
C LYS A 514 -14.92 15.09 -21.28
N PRO A 515 -14.76 14.95 -22.61
CA PRO A 515 -13.45 14.75 -23.20
C PRO A 515 -12.47 15.85 -22.80
N THR A 516 -11.23 15.46 -22.56
CA THR A 516 -10.08 16.32 -22.28
C THR A 516 -8.94 15.98 -23.23
N THR A 517 -7.80 16.67 -23.11
CA THR A 517 -6.60 16.33 -23.88
C THR A 517 -5.98 15.02 -23.38
N ALA A 518 -6.04 14.77 -22.07
CA ALA A 518 -5.55 13.54 -21.44
C ALA A 518 -6.48 12.34 -21.68
N ASP A 519 -7.80 12.57 -21.77
CA ASP A 519 -8.80 11.52 -21.92
C ASP A 519 -9.84 11.88 -22.99
N GLY A 520 -9.75 11.21 -24.15
CA GLY A 520 -10.68 11.38 -25.26
C GLY A 520 -12.05 10.71 -25.08
N THR A 521 -12.34 10.14 -23.91
CA THR A 521 -13.63 9.49 -23.65
C THR A 521 -14.77 10.48 -23.82
N ALA A 522 -15.73 10.15 -24.70
CA ALA A 522 -16.93 10.95 -24.95
C ALA A 522 -17.68 11.27 -23.63
N ALA A 523 -18.39 12.40 -23.58
CA ALA A 523 -19.07 12.83 -22.37
C ALA A 523 -20.05 11.77 -21.84
N GLY A 524 -20.10 11.61 -20.53
CA GLY A 524 -20.92 10.59 -19.87
C GLY A 524 -21.07 10.87 -18.38
N SER A 525 -21.96 10.13 -17.74
CA SER A 525 -22.20 10.23 -16.30
C SER A 525 -22.74 8.92 -15.74
N TYR A 526 -22.68 8.79 -14.42
CA TYR A 526 -23.43 7.82 -13.64
C TYR A 526 -23.57 8.25 -12.19
N ARG A 527 -24.46 7.58 -11.46
CA ARG A 527 -24.58 7.68 -10.01
C ARG A 527 -24.08 6.39 -9.37
N MET A 528 -23.14 6.50 -8.43
CA MET A 528 -22.79 5.42 -7.52
C MET A 528 -23.66 5.48 -6.27
N GLN A 529 -24.07 4.32 -5.77
CA GLN A 529 -24.91 4.19 -4.59
C GLN A 529 -24.45 2.99 -3.77
N VAL A 530 -24.31 3.19 -2.45
CA VAL A 530 -24.00 2.13 -1.49
C VAL A 530 -25.02 2.20 -0.36
N TYR A 531 -25.53 1.05 0.06
CA TYR A 531 -26.30 0.91 1.30
C TYR A 531 -25.38 0.49 2.44
N ARG A 532 -25.56 1.09 3.61
CA ARG A 532 -24.85 0.77 4.84
C ARG A 532 -25.83 0.27 5.89
N THR A 533 -25.45 -0.77 6.60
CA THR A 533 -26.11 -1.25 7.81
C THR A 533 -25.29 -0.79 9.03
N LYS A 534 -25.72 -1.13 10.25
CA LYS A 534 -24.86 -0.98 11.44
C LYS A 534 -23.56 -1.78 11.34
N TYR A 535 -23.54 -2.88 10.58
CA TYR A 535 -22.36 -3.72 10.39
C TYR A 535 -21.43 -3.21 9.27
N GLY A 536 -21.83 -2.20 8.48
CA GLY A 536 -20.99 -1.64 7.40
C GLY A 536 -21.66 -1.67 6.02
N PRO A 537 -20.89 -1.53 4.92
CA PRO A 537 -21.40 -1.56 3.56
C PRO A 537 -22.07 -2.90 3.21
N VAL A 538 -23.11 -2.87 2.37
CA VAL A 538 -23.76 -4.06 1.80
C VAL A 538 -23.02 -4.47 0.52
N GLU A 539 -22.59 -5.73 0.45
CA GLU A 539 -21.84 -6.26 -0.70
C GLU A 539 -22.66 -7.18 -1.59
N TYR A 540 -23.55 -7.98 -1.00
CA TYR A 540 -24.35 -8.96 -1.73
C TYR A 540 -25.78 -9.05 -1.17
N ARG A 541 -26.69 -9.51 -2.02
CA ARG A 541 -28.04 -9.97 -1.65
C ARG A 541 -28.13 -11.47 -1.91
N ALA A 542 -28.84 -12.20 -1.05
CA ALA A 542 -28.99 -13.64 -1.19
C ALA A 542 -30.25 -14.14 -0.48
N THR A 543 -30.45 -15.45 -0.49
CA THR A 543 -31.32 -16.12 0.47
C THR A 543 -30.52 -17.07 1.35
N VAL A 544 -30.94 -17.25 2.60
CA VAL A 544 -30.39 -18.23 3.55
C VAL A 544 -31.56 -18.99 4.15
N GLY A 545 -31.71 -20.27 3.83
CA GLY A 545 -32.88 -21.05 4.25
C GLY A 545 -34.19 -20.47 3.72
N GLY A 546 -34.16 -19.90 2.51
CA GLY A 546 -35.31 -19.24 1.88
C GLY A 546 -35.63 -17.84 2.39
N LYS A 547 -34.95 -17.35 3.43
CA LYS A 547 -35.11 -15.97 3.92
C LYS A 547 -34.25 -15.03 3.10
N LYS A 548 -34.79 -13.88 2.68
CA LYS A 548 -34.01 -12.82 2.02
C LYS A 548 -33.03 -12.20 3.01
N VAL A 549 -31.77 -12.08 2.61
CA VAL A 549 -30.71 -11.45 3.39
C VAL A 549 -29.91 -10.47 2.54
N ALA A 550 -29.26 -9.51 3.21
CA ALA A 550 -28.10 -8.82 2.67
C ALA A 550 -26.84 -9.26 3.43
N TYR A 551 -25.77 -9.53 2.70
CA TYR A 551 -24.43 -9.69 3.28
C TYR A 551 -23.76 -8.34 3.35
N THR A 552 -23.29 -8.00 4.55
CA THR A 552 -22.66 -6.72 4.88
C THR A 552 -21.35 -6.97 5.60
N THR A 553 -20.34 -6.14 5.37
CA THR A 553 -18.99 -6.35 5.87
C THR A 553 -18.66 -5.45 7.04
N LEU A 554 -18.32 -6.07 8.17
CA LEU A 554 -17.81 -5.40 9.35
C LEU A 554 -16.28 -5.48 9.36
N ARG A 555 -15.64 -4.35 9.08
CA ARG A 555 -14.18 -4.19 9.13
C ARG A 555 -13.79 -3.39 10.36
N SER A 556 -12.81 -3.86 11.14
CA SER A 556 -12.41 -3.17 12.37
C SER A 556 -11.81 -1.78 12.11
N SER A 557 -11.12 -1.58 10.99
CA SER A 557 -10.58 -0.28 10.57
C SER A 557 -11.57 0.64 9.85
N TYR A 558 -12.82 0.20 9.60
CA TYR A 558 -13.84 1.08 8.99
C TYR A 558 -14.20 2.22 9.96
N MET A 559 -14.19 3.47 9.50
CA MET A 559 -14.31 4.70 10.32
C MET A 559 -13.09 5.00 11.23
N HIS A 560 -11.99 4.29 11.05
CA HIS A 560 -10.76 4.43 11.86
C HIS A 560 -9.50 4.52 10.97
N GLU A 561 -9.64 5.04 9.74
CA GLU A 561 -8.50 5.20 8.84
C GLU A 561 -7.45 6.20 9.35
N ALA A 562 -7.89 7.15 10.17
CA ALA A 562 -7.02 8.17 10.78
C ALA A 562 -6.17 7.63 11.93
N ASP A 563 -6.55 6.53 12.59
CA ASP A 563 -6.02 6.13 13.89
C ASP A 563 -4.53 5.74 13.86
N SER A 564 -4.10 5.12 12.75
CA SER A 564 -2.71 4.70 12.55
C SER A 564 -1.69 5.87 12.57
N ILE A 565 -2.14 7.12 12.45
CA ILE A 565 -1.28 8.30 12.52
C ILE A 565 -0.44 8.35 13.81
N ILE A 566 -0.97 7.79 14.91
CA ILE A 566 -0.29 7.79 16.21
C ILE A 566 0.92 6.85 16.20
N GLY A 567 0.78 5.65 15.63
CA GLY A 567 1.89 4.72 15.50
C GLY A 567 3.02 5.30 14.64
N PHE A 568 2.68 5.94 13.52
CA PHE A 568 3.67 6.60 12.66
C PHE A 568 4.34 7.81 13.32
N GLN A 569 3.58 8.63 14.05
CA GLN A 569 4.14 9.71 14.85
C GLN A 569 5.18 9.17 15.84
N MET A 570 4.87 8.07 16.54
CA MET A 570 5.75 7.47 17.53
C MET A 570 7.00 6.85 16.90
N LEU A 571 6.90 6.23 15.72
CA LEU A 571 8.04 5.71 14.96
C LEU A 571 9.03 6.79 14.49
N ASN A 572 8.58 8.06 14.39
CA ASN A 572 9.41 9.18 13.94
C ASN A 572 9.94 10.02 15.11
N ASP A 573 9.47 9.76 16.33
CA ASP A 573 9.85 10.46 17.55
C ASP A 573 11.14 9.85 18.12
N PRO A 574 12.29 10.53 17.97
CA PRO A 574 13.55 10.00 18.46
C PRO A 574 13.57 9.90 19.98
N ASP A 575 12.72 10.61 20.73
CA ASP A 575 12.66 10.53 22.19
C ASP A 575 11.80 9.35 22.68
N TYR A 576 10.99 8.75 21.80
CA TYR A 576 10.12 7.63 22.13
C TYR A 576 10.75 6.26 21.83
N VAL A 577 11.13 6.00 20.57
CA VAL A 577 11.67 4.68 20.18
C VAL A 577 13.13 4.60 20.61
N LYS A 578 13.39 3.82 21.66
CA LYS A 578 14.72 3.62 22.26
C LYS A 578 15.10 2.15 22.43
N SER A 579 14.17 1.25 22.13
CA SER A 579 14.33 -0.20 22.29
C SER A 579 13.29 -0.96 21.45
N PRO A 580 13.51 -2.27 21.23
CA PRO A 580 12.50 -3.18 20.71
C PRO A 580 11.11 -3.04 21.35
N GLY A 581 11.04 -2.93 22.68
CA GLY A 581 9.76 -2.84 23.39
C GLY A 581 9.00 -1.54 23.10
N THR A 582 9.71 -0.42 23.04
CA THR A 582 9.10 0.87 22.64
C THR A 582 8.69 0.88 21.17
N PHE A 583 9.45 0.22 20.29
CA PHE A 583 9.06 0.02 18.89
C PHE A 583 7.77 -0.80 18.79
N GLN A 584 7.69 -1.96 19.47
CA GLN A 584 6.49 -2.79 19.49
C GLN A 584 5.28 -2.02 20.04
N SER A 585 5.49 -1.19 21.06
CA SER A 585 4.44 -0.31 21.59
C SER A 585 4.01 0.77 20.61
N ALA A 586 4.88 1.26 19.72
CA ALA A 586 4.50 2.21 18.67
C ALA A 586 3.63 1.54 17.60
N VAL A 587 4.05 0.39 17.08
CA VAL A 587 3.33 -0.32 16.00
C VAL A 587 2.02 -0.98 16.48
N GLN A 588 1.83 -1.13 17.79
CA GLN A 588 0.52 -1.47 18.39
C GLN A 588 -0.56 -0.42 18.10
N HIS A 589 -0.20 0.85 17.84
CA HIS A 589 -1.13 1.91 17.45
C HIS A 589 -1.42 1.94 15.94
N ILE A 590 -1.00 0.92 15.18
CA ILE A 590 -1.30 0.78 13.76
C ILE A 590 -2.39 -0.28 13.61
N ASN A 591 -3.61 0.17 13.31
CA ASN A 591 -4.81 -0.69 13.23
C ASN A 591 -4.90 -1.54 11.96
N TYR A 592 -4.07 -1.27 10.96
CA TYR A 592 -3.96 -2.06 9.75
C TYR A 592 -3.15 -3.34 9.93
N THR A 593 -3.37 -4.31 9.03
CA THR A 593 -2.74 -5.63 9.07
C THR A 593 -1.32 -5.59 8.46
N PHE A 594 -0.31 -5.43 9.33
CA PHE A 594 1.09 -5.46 8.90
C PHE A 594 1.98 -6.32 9.82
N ASN A 595 3.00 -6.92 9.22
CA ASN A 595 4.16 -7.48 9.88
C ASN A 595 5.23 -6.39 9.98
N TRP A 596 5.59 -5.94 11.18
CA TRP A 596 6.60 -4.92 11.42
C TRP A 596 7.91 -5.53 11.87
N PHE A 597 9.01 -5.02 11.32
CA PHE A 597 10.37 -5.46 11.61
C PHE A 597 11.20 -4.30 12.14
N TYR A 598 12.10 -4.59 13.07
CA TYR A 598 12.98 -3.61 13.70
C TYR A 598 14.41 -4.13 13.76
N ALA A 599 15.37 -3.23 13.56
CA ALA A 599 16.77 -3.47 13.86
C ALA A 599 17.44 -2.18 14.38
N ASP A 600 18.13 -2.29 15.51
CA ASP A 600 19.08 -1.30 16.00
C ASP A 600 20.51 -1.90 16.02
N SER A 601 21.47 -1.22 16.66
CA SER A 601 22.86 -1.68 16.75
C SER A 601 23.06 -3.02 17.48
N SER A 602 22.11 -3.47 18.29
CA SER A 602 22.22 -4.61 19.21
C SER A 602 21.05 -5.60 19.09
N HIS A 603 19.85 -5.12 18.76
CA HIS A 603 18.62 -5.88 18.84
C HIS A 603 17.86 -5.94 17.52
N THR A 604 17.05 -6.99 17.41
CA THR A 604 16.06 -7.18 16.35
C THR A 604 14.70 -7.45 16.96
N ALA A 605 13.63 -7.03 16.31
CA ALA A 605 12.29 -7.35 16.78
C ALA A 605 11.27 -7.47 15.65
N TYR A 606 10.17 -8.15 15.99
CA TYR A 606 9.02 -8.37 15.14
C TYR A 606 7.73 -8.13 15.91
N TYR A 607 6.71 -7.58 15.24
CA TYR A 607 5.35 -7.48 15.75
C TYR A 607 4.31 -7.49 14.62
N ASN A 608 3.23 -8.24 14.79
CA ASN A 608 2.07 -8.20 13.89
C ASN A 608 1.03 -7.18 14.40
N SER A 609 0.81 -6.09 13.67
CA SER A 609 -0.18 -5.06 13.99
C SER A 609 -1.55 -5.37 13.39
N GLY A 610 -2.61 -4.79 13.95
CA GLY A 610 -3.98 -4.88 13.45
C GLY A 610 -5.02 -4.82 14.57
N ASP A 611 -6.19 -4.25 14.30
CA ASP A 611 -7.33 -4.32 15.24
C ASP A 611 -8.05 -5.65 15.09
N ASN A 612 -7.45 -6.70 15.65
CA ASN A 612 -7.90 -8.09 15.54
C ASN A 612 -9.15 -8.32 16.42
N PRO A 613 -10.37 -8.47 15.86
CA PRO A 613 -11.58 -8.59 16.66
C PRO A 613 -11.62 -9.88 17.49
N VAL A 614 -12.06 -9.78 18.74
CA VAL A 614 -12.42 -10.93 19.56
C VAL A 614 -13.83 -11.40 19.15
N ARG A 615 -13.88 -12.49 18.40
CA ARG A 615 -15.14 -13.06 17.88
C ARG A 615 -15.95 -13.79 18.97
N ALA A 616 -17.25 -13.96 18.74
CA ALA A 616 -18.08 -14.79 19.59
C ALA A 616 -17.61 -16.26 19.55
N ALA A 617 -17.87 -17.00 20.63
CA ALA A 617 -17.43 -18.40 20.73
C ALA A 617 -18.18 -19.26 19.69
N GLY A 618 -17.43 -20.09 18.96
CA GLY A 618 -18.00 -20.97 17.94
C GLY A 618 -18.23 -20.33 16.57
N VAL A 619 -17.98 -19.03 16.39
CA VAL A 619 -18.02 -18.41 15.05
C VAL A 619 -16.80 -18.85 14.25
N ASP A 620 -17.03 -19.37 13.04
CA ASP A 620 -15.97 -19.65 12.06
C ASP A 620 -15.78 -18.41 11.18
N ALA A 621 -14.61 -17.79 11.25
CA ALA A 621 -14.27 -16.59 10.47
C ALA A 621 -14.23 -16.84 8.94
N GLU A 622 -14.26 -18.10 8.50
CA GLU A 622 -14.26 -18.40 7.08
C GLU A 622 -15.58 -18.12 6.37
N PHE A 623 -16.69 -18.16 7.10
CA PHE A 623 -18.05 -18.16 6.54
C PHE A 623 -18.89 -17.00 7.04
N PRO A 624 -19.89 -16.53 6.24
CA PRO A 624 -20.79 -15.50 6.69
C PRO A 624 -21.54 -15.96 7.93
N VAL A 625 -21.77 -15.03 8.87
CA VAL A 625 -22.44 -15.31 10.13
C VAL A 625 -23.74 -14.52 10.25
N TRP A 626 -24.74 -15.05 10.95
CA TRP A 626 -25.99 -14.31 11.19
C TRP A 626 -25.75 -13.04 12.01
N ALA A 627 -26.35 -11.93 11.59
CA ALA A 627 -26.38 -10.65 12.31
C ALA A 627 -27.27 -10.71 13.56
N GLN A 628 -26.79 -11.41 14.59
CA GLN A 628 -27.46 -11.58 15.88
C GLN A 628 -26.47 -11.26 17.00
N ALA A 629 -26.95 -10.65 18.08
CA ALA A 629 -26.13 -10.27 19.24
C ALA A 629 -25.30 -11.42 19.83
N ALA A 630 -25.73 -12.68 19.65
CA ALA A 630 -24.99 -13.85 20.12
C ALA A 630 -23.69 -14.14 19.31
N TYR A 631 -23.61 -13.66 18.07
CA TYR A 631 -22.53 -13.95 17.12
C TYR A 631 -21.68 -12.72 16.75
N GLU A 632 -22.08 -11.54 17.22
CA GLU A 632 -21.32 -10.30 17.07
C GLU A 632 -19.94 -10.38 17.74
N TRP A 633 -19.01 -9.55 17.25
CA TRP A 633 -17.75 -9.31 17.96
C TRP A 633 -18.01 -8.90 19.41
N ARG A 634 -17.14 -9.35 20.32
CA ARG A 634 -17.32 -9.12 21.75
C ARG A 634 -17.28 -7.63 22.06
N ASN A 635 -18.31 -7.16 22.75
CA ASN A 635 -18.49 -5.75 23.13
C ASN A 635 -18.44 -4.79 21.94
N TRP A 636 -18.95 -5.22 20.78
CA TRP A 636 -19.04 -4.34 19.62
C TRP A 636 -20.06 -3.21 19.85
N ASP A 637 -19.63 -1.98 19.60
CA ASP A 637 -20.48 -0.79 19.58
C ASP A 637 -20.62 -0.28 18.13
N PRO A 638 -21.81 -0.38 17.52
CA PRO A 638 -22.04 0.07 16.15
C PRO A 638 -21.99 1.61 15.99
N THR A 639 -21.99 2.37 17.09
CA THR A 639 -21.94 3.84 17.04
C THR A 639 -20.52 4.32 16.75
N THR A 640 -19.55 3.70 17.40
CA THR A 640 -18.13 4.02 17.26
C THR A 640 -17.38 3.04 16.36
N ASN A 641 -18.03 1.95 15.94
CA ASN A 641 -17.40 0.80 15.30
C ASN A 641 -16.16 0.29 16.06
N THR A 642 -16.29 0.17 17.39
CA THR A 642 -15.23 -0.38 18.24
C THR A 642 -15.68 -1.70 18.83
N ALA A 643 -14.74 -2.59 19.13
CA ALA A 643 -15.00 -3.86 19.77
C ALA A 643 -13.86 -4.21 20.74
N SER A 644 -13.98 -5.35 21.41
CA SER A 644 -12.82 -5.95 22.08
C SER A 644 -11.87 -6.50 21.02
N TYR A 645 -10.61 -6.08 21.08
CA TYR A 645 -9.54 -6.58 20.24
C TYR A 645 -8.58 -7.47 21.05
N THR A 646 -7.85 -8.35 20.37
CA THR A 646 -6.89 -9.22 21.05
C THR A 646 -5.78 -8.40 21.73
N PRO A 647 -5.32 -8.77 22.94
CA PRO A 647 -4.26 -8.03 23.63
C PRO A 647 -2.92 -8.21 22.91
N PRO A 648 -1.93 -7.32 23.09
CA PRO A 648 -0.63 -7.41 22.41
C PRO A 648 0.08 -8.76 22.53
N SER A 649 -0.08 -9.48 23.65
CA SER A 649 0.51 -10.81 23.85
C SER A 649 -0.09 -11.91 22.97
N ALA A 650 -1.26 -11.68 22.37
CA ALA A 650 -1.90 -12.60 21.42
C ALA A 650 -1.55 -12.28 19.95
N HIS A 651 -0.84 -11.18 19.71
CA HIS A 651 -0.28 -10.86 18.40
C HIS A 651 1.08 -11.55 18.25
N PRO A 652 1.37 -12.20 17.11
CA PRO A 652 2.70 -12.71 16.81
C PRO A 652 3.76 -11.63 17.03
N ASN A 653 4.70 -11.89 17.92
CA ASN A 653 5.76 -10.95 18.27
C ASN A 653 6.99 -11.71 18.79
N SER A 654 8.18 -11.11 18.66
CA SER A 654 9.40 -11.63 19.28
C SER A 654 10.51 -10.58 19.25
N ILE A 655 11.49 -10.77 20.13
CA ILE A 655 12.71 -9.96 20.24
C ILE A 655 13.90 -10.92 20.17
N ASP A 656 14.89 -10.57 19.36
CA ASP A 656 16.17 -11.30 19.23
C ASP A 656 16.07 -12.79 18.86
N GLN A 657 15.06 -13.16 18.04
CA GLN A 657 15.12 -14.43 17.30
C GLN A 657 16.38 -14.45 16.41
N ASP A 658 16.88 -15.65 16.12
CA ASP A 658 18.12 -15.82 15.32
C ASP A 658 18.08 -15.05 13.99
N TYR A 659 16.93 -15.09 13.31
CA TYR A 659 16.60 -14.30 12.14
C TYR A 659 15.09 -14.20 11.96
N TYR A 660 14.64 -13.30 11.09
CA TYR A 660 13.28 -13.21 10.59
C TYR A 660 13.31 -13.22 9.06
N ILE A 661 12.39 -13.95 8.45
CA ILE A 661 12.03 -13.77 7.04
C ILE A 661 10.55 -13.47 6.97
N SER A 662 10.19 -12.58 6.05
CA SER A 662 8.83 -12.48 5.56
C SER A 662 8.82 -12.23 4.08
N TRP A 663 7.94 -12.93 3.37
CA TRP A 663 7.48 -12.53 2.04
C TRP A 663 5.96 -12.63 1.99
N ASN A 664 5.31 -11.98 2.96
CA ASN A 664 3.89 -12.11 3.28
C ASN A 664 3.44 -13.54 3.60
N ASN A 665 4.36 -14.40 4.03
CA ASN A 665 4.00 -15.72 4.56
C ASN A 665 3.34 -15.60 5.94
N LYS A 666 2.69 -16.69 6.34
CA LYS A 666 2.18 -16.92 7.69
C LYS A 666 3.12 -16.46 8.80
N GLN A 667 2.54 -15.82 9.80
CA GLN A 667 3.27 -15.12 10.86
C GLN A 667 3.83 -16.08 11.88
N ALA A 668 2.99 -16.97 12.42
CA ALA A 668 3.36 -17.87 13.50
C ALA A 668 2.49 -19.13 13.49
N LYS A 669 2.81 -20.07 14.37
CA LYS A 669 2.03 -21.29 14.58
C LYS A 669 0.64 -20.94 15.14
N ASP A 670 -0.39 -21.61 14.64
CA ASP A 670 -1.81 -21.47 15.03
C ASP A 670 -2.46 -20.10 14.73
N TYR A 671 -1.76 -19.25 13.98
CA TYR A 671 -2.23 -17.95 13.54
C TYR A 671 -2.77 -18.04 12.12
N THR A 672 -4.11 -18.03 11.97
CA THR A 672 -4.78 -18.18 10.67
C THR A 672 -4.86 -16.83 9.96
N THR A 673 -4.63 -16.82 8.65
CA THR A 673 -4.82 -15.63 7.79
C THR A 673 -5.98 -15.84 6.81
N ALA A 674 -6.52 -14.74 6.28
CA ALA A 674 -7.64 -14.77 5.35
C ALA A 674 -7.25 -15.23 3.92
N PRO A 675 -6.07 -14.86 3.37
CA PRO A 675 -5.61 -15.40 2.11
C PRO A 675 -5.52 -16.93 2.08
N TRP A 676 -5.64 -17.48 0.89
CA TRP A 676 -5.38 -18.89 0.62
C TRP A 676 -3.89 -19.08 0.30
N GLY A 677 -3.36 -20.28 0.55
CA GLY A 677 -1.99 -20.64 0.16
C GLY A 677 -0.92 -20.47 1.24
N ASP A 678 -1.32 -20.42 2.52
CA ASP A 678 -0.41 -20.58 3.68
C ASP A 678 -0.03 -22.06 3.89
N GLY A 679 0.41 -22.72 2.81
CA GLY A 679 0.75 -24.14 2.77
C GLY A 679 2.25 -24.43 2.67
N SER A 680 2.57 -25.70 2.43
CA SER A 680 3.94 -26.21 2.28
C SER A 680 4.76 -25.65 1.09
N VAL A 681 4.11 -24.97 0.14
CA VAL A 681 4.76 -24.34 -1.03
C VAL A 681 4.36 -22.88 -1.08
N HIS A 682 5.23 -22.02 -0.58
CA HIS A 682 5.02 -20.58 -0.52
C HIS A 682 6.29 -19.83 -0.93
N ARG A 683 6.17 -18.65 -1.52
CA ARG A 683 7.33 -17.83 -1.93
C ARG A 683 8.30 -17.51 -0.77
N GLY A 684 7.81 -17.53 0.47
CA GLY A 684 8.64 -17.40 1.67
C GLY A 684 9.69 -18.51 1.80
N ASN A 685 9.44 -19.71 1.26
CA ASN A 685 10.41 -20.81 1.23
C ASN A 685 11.71 -20.41 0.53
N LEU A 686 11.62 -19.61 -0.54
CA LEU A 686 12.80 -19.13 -1.28
C LEU A 686 13.73 -18.30 -0.39
N LEU A 687 13.17 -17.47 0.51
CA LEU A 687 13.95 -16.67 1.46
C LEU A 687 14.45 -17.53 2.63
N GLU A 688 13.56 -18.32 3.25
CA GLU A 688 13.87 -19.19 4.38
C GLU A 688 15.07 -20.09 4.09
N ASP A 689 15.03 -20.80 2.96
CA ASP A 689 16.09 -21.73 2.56
C ASP A 689 17.47 -21.07 2.43
N ARG A 690 17.50 -19.81 2.03
CA ARG A 690 18.74 -19.04 1.82
C ARG A 690 19.23 -18.44 3.13
N VAL A 691 18.35 -17.78 3.88
CA VAL A 691 18.70 -17.12 5.15
C VAL A 691 19.10 -18.14 6.21
N LYS A 692 18.38 -19.25 6.32
CA LYS A 692 18.73 -20.33 7.26
C LYS A 692 20.11 -20.91 7.01
N LYS A 693 20.50 -21.09 5.74
CA LYS A 693 21.85 -21.54 5.37
C LYS A 693 22.92 -20.51 5.75
N LEU A 694 22.65 -19.22 5.55
CA LEU A 694 23.55 -18.13 5.96
C LEU A 694 23.74 -18.10 7.48
N VAL A 695 22.65 -18.15 8.24
CA VAL A 695 22.66 -18.14 9.71
C VAL A 695 23.39 -19.36 10.27
N ALA A 696 23.14 -20.55 9.71
CA ALA A 696 23.82 -21.78 10.13
C ALA A 696 25.33 -21.75 9.86
N ALA A 697 25.77 -21.09 8.79
CA ALA A 697 27.19 -20.88 8.49
C ALA A 697 27.83 -19.82 9.40
N GLY A 698 27.05 -18.83 9.86
CA GLY A 698 27.53 -17.66 10.59
C GLY A 698 28.32 -16.68 9.73
N GLY A 699 28.71 -15.54 10.30
CA GLY A 699 29.45 -14.51 9.59
C GLY A 699 28.62 -13.81 8.50
N VAL A 700 27.30 -13.69 8.68
CA VAL A 700 26.41 -13.02 7.74
C VAL A 700 26.84 -11.55 7.58
N THR A 701 27.01 -11.13 6.33
CA THR A 701 27.32 -9.74 5.95
C THR A 701 26.12 -9.07 5.27
N ARG A 702 26.14 -7.73 5.16
CA ARG A 702 25.08 -6.97 4.48
C ARG A 702 24.90 -7.48 3.06
N SER A 703 26.00 -7.61 2.32
CA SER A 703 25.98 -8.13 0.96
C SER A 703 25.51 -9.57 0.85
N SER A 704 25.83 -10.45 1.81
CA SER A 704 25.37 -11.84 1.77
C SER A 704 23.84 -11.94 1.95
N LEU A 705 23.26 -11.13 2.84
CA LEU A 705 21.81 -11.10 3.05
C LEU A 705 21.08 -10.48 1.86
N THR A 706 21.62 -9.39 1.29
CA THR A 706 21.08 -8.80 0.06
C THR A 706 21.14 -9.77 -1.12
N LYS A 707 22.21 -10.58 -1.24
CA LYS A 707 22.28 -11.65 -2.25
C LYS A 707 21.22 -12.71 -2.05
N ALA A 708 20.93 -13.11 -0.81
CA ALA A 708 19.86 -14.07 -0.52
C ALA A 708 18.50 -13.55 -1.02
N MET A 709 18.19 -12.27 -0.77
CA MET A 709 16.98 -11.62 -1.29
C MET A 709 16.99 -11.58 -2.83
N ALA A 710 18.08 -11.14 -3.45
CA ALA A 710 18.17 -11.00 -4.91
C ALA A 710 18.09 -12.34 -5.66
N ASP A 711 18.73 -13.39 -5.12
CA ASP A 711 18.68 -14.73 -5.69
C ASP A 711 17.28 -15.33 -5.59
N ALA A 712 16.60 -15.17 -4.44
CA ALA A 712 15.20 -15.59 -4.29
C ALA A 712 14.27 -14.87 -5.28
N ALA A 713 14.50 -13.58 -5.55
CA ALA A 713 13.70 -12.79 -6.48
C ALA A 713 13.82 -13.23 -7.95
N LEU A 714 14.84 -14.02 -8.29
CA LEU A 714 15.11 -14.53 -9.64
C LEU A 714 14.88 -16.04 -9.77
N ALA A 715 14.48 -16.71 -8.69
CA ALA A 715 14.22 -18.14 -8.65
C ALA A 715 12.75 -18.47 -9.01
N ASP A 716 12.53 -19.62 -9.64
CA ASP A 716 11.19 -20.17 -9.84
C ASP A 716 10.86 -21.13 -8.69
N LEU A 717 9.92 -20.72 -7.83
CA LEU A 717 9.43 -21.52 -6.70
C LEU A 717 9.06 -22.96 -7.10
N ARG A 718 8.45 -23.14 -8.28
CA ARG A 718 8.03 -24.46 -8.75
C ARG A 718 9.22 -25.34 -9.10
N ALA A 719 10.30 -24.75 -9.59
CA ALA A 719 11.52 -25.48 -9.91
C ALA A 719 12.25 -25.93 -8.65
N GLU A 720 12.24 -25.12 -7.58
CA GLU A 720 12.91 -25.44 -6.30
C GLU A 720 12.07 -26.41 -5.45
N ASP A 721 10.77 -26.13 -5.24
CA ASP A 721 9.97 -26.87 -4.24
C ASP A 721 9.11 -28.00 -4.82
N VAL A 722 8.63 -27.85 -6.06
CA VAL A 722 7.64 -28.76 -6.66
C VAL A 722 8.30 -29.78 -7.58
N LEU A 723 9.14 -29.33 -8.52
CA LEU A 723 9.74 -30.17 -9.55
C LEU A 723 10.51 -31.38 -8.98
N PRO A 724 11.34 -31.24 -7.91
CA PRO A 724 12.04 -32.40 -7.35
C PRO A 724 11.09 -33.45 -6.78
N LYS A 725 10.00 -33.02 -6.14
CA LYS A 725 8.96 -33.92 -5.61
C LYS A 725 8.21 -34.61 -6.76
N LEU A 726 7.84 -33.86 -7.80
CA LEU A 726 7.18 -34.38 -9.00
C LEU A 726 8.04 -35.43 -9.72
N LEU A 727 9.34 -35.15 -9.91
CA LEU A 727 10.26 -36.11 -10.53
C LEU A 727 10.42 -37.38 -9.69
N LYS A 728 10.40 -37.30 -8.35
CA LYS A 728 10.39 -38.49 -7.50
C LYS A 728 9.12 -39.33 -7.70
N VAL A 729 7.95 -38.70 -7.81
CA VAL A 729 6.68 -39.39 -8.04
C VAL A 729 6.66 -40.05 -9.42
N ILE A 730 6.97 -39.31 -10.48
CA ILE A 730 6.96 -39.84 -11.86
C ILE A 730 7.96 -40.98 -12.05
N ASN A 731 9.12 -40.92 -11.38
CA ASN A 731 10.12 -41.99 -11.46
C ASN A 731 9.91 -43.14 -10.46
N SER A 732 8.87 -43.07 -9.61
CA SER A 732 8.60 -44.11 -8.59
C SER A 732 7.96 -45.38 -9.15
N SER A 733 7.35 -45.31 -10.33
CA SER A 733 6.75 -46.46 -11.01
C SER A 733 6.78 -46.27 -12.52
N THR A 734 6.90 -47.37 -13.27
CA THR A 734 6.78 -47.32 -14.74
C THR A 734 5.36 -46.88 -15.10
N VAL A 735 5.22 -45.87 -15.97
CA VAL A 735 3.90 -45.49 -16.51
C VAL A 735 3.39 -46.63 -17.38
N THR A 736 2.44 -47.41 -16.85
CA THR A 736 1.87 -48.59 -17.54
C THR A 736 0.68 -48.26 -18.42
N ASP A 737 0.13 -47.04 -18.30
CA ASP A 737 -0.93 -46.56 -19.18
C ASP A 737 -0.32 -46.02 -20.48
N THR A 738 -0.55 -46.74 -21.58
CA THR A 738 -0.05 -46.40 -22.91
C THR A 738 -0.61 -45.10 -23.48
N THR A 739 -1.73 -44.60 -22.95
CA THR A 739 -2.35 -43.31 -23.33
C THR A 739 -1.73 -42.15 -22.56
N ALA A 740 -1.34 -42.36 -21.31
CA ALA A 740 -0.62 -41.37 -20.51
C ALA A 740 0.88 -41.33 -20.83
N ALA A 741 1.42 -42.41 -21.39
CA ALA A 741 2.82 -42.53 -21.83
C ALA A 741 3.09 -41.99 -23.25
N ALA A 742 2.04 -41.79 -24.06
CA ALA A 742 2.10 -41.24 -25.43
C ALA A 742 1.79 -39.75 -25.44
#